data_AF-A0A8C0ITM8-F1
#
_entry.id   AF-A0A8C0ITM8-F1
#
_cell.length_a   1.000
_cell.length_b   1.000
_cell.length_c   1.000
_cell.angle_alpha   90.00
_cell.angle_beta   90.00
_cell.angle_gamma   90.00
#
_symmetry.space_group_name_H-M   'P 1'
#
loop_
_entity.id
_entity.type
_entity.pdbx_description
1 polymer ?
#
loop_
_entity_poly.entity_id
_entity_poly.type
_entity_poly.pdbx_seq_one_letter_code
_entity_poly.pdbx_strand_id
1 'polypeptide(L)'
;MRSRSNSGVRLDGYARLLQQTILCHQDPVTGLLPASCDHKDAWVRDNVYSALSVWGLGLAYRKNADRDEDKAKAYELEQLTVYSFSNGMLQVDKVEAFKHSQSPKDCFHAKYNTHTCATVVGDDQWGHLQLDATSIYLLMLAQMTASGLHIIYSLDEVNFIQNIVFYIEAAYKTADFGIWERGDKTNQGITELNVSSVGMAKAALEALDELDLFGAKGGPQSVIHVLTDEVQHCQSILHSMLPRASTSKEIDASLLSVVSYPAFAVEDSELVEITKQEIITKLQGRYGCCRFLRDGYRTSREDPNRLYYEPAELKLFENIECEWPLFWTYFIIDGIFSGNVEQVQEYREALEGVLIKGKNGVRLVPELYSVPPNKVDEEYMNPHTVDRVPMGKLPHMWGQSLYILGCLMAEGFLAPGEIDPLNRRFATVPKPDVVVQVCILAETDSIKAILKKQGIEVETVADVYPIRVQPARILSHIYARLGRNKRMNLSGRPFRYMGVLGTSKLYDIRKNIFTFTPQFIDQQQFYLALDNKMIVEMLRTDLSYLCSRWRMTGRPTITFPISQTMLDETGTSIHPTVLAMLRKLQDGYFGGARTQTGKLSEFLTTSCCTHLSFMDPGPEGKLYADDYGLSIDSYSELMAADVCDEVAQYLDHLLEHTAPKAAQKGGLHRFRAAVHTTRDLMSLVSQAKELHVQNVNMYIPSKLFQASQPSVHLLGSTHTPEQDSQICSLHTMVNLPQDKAGNVDCKALVDQLRECPTLQEQADLLYMLHTIKGLDWDTEIDGQPGATVKDLLTELYVNVGATRQWALIRYISGILKKKVEALDEACTDLLSHQKHLTVGLPPEPREKTISAPVPYEELTRLIDEASEKNMSISILTQEIMVYLAMYMRTQPALFAEMFRLRIGLIIQVMATELAHSLHCSAEEATESLMNLSPSDMKSLLHHILSGKEFGVEKSVHSVDSALTPAISIREVGAVGATKTERAGIVKLKSEIKQVYPCPLTVSLEHHSGRSNLPAGGSFASMLEDQVSRDGRHGQWQRRRRLDGALNRVPVGFYQKVWKILQKCHGLSVEGFVLPASTTKEMTPGEIKFSVHVESVLNRVPQPEYRQLLVEAILVLTMLADVEIHSIGGIIAVEKIVHIANDLFCQEQKALGADDNMLEKDPATGICTLLYDSAPSGRFGTMTYLSRAVATYVEEFLPSSGCTMQ
;
A
#
# COMPACT_ATOMS: atom_id res chain seq x y z
N MET A 1 -55.86 13.04 38.47
CA MET A 1 -54.45 13.28 38.09
C MET A 1 -53.58 12.36 38.94
N ARG A 2 -52.85 11.43 38.34
CA ARG A 2 -51.80 10.62 39.02
C ARG A 2 -50.45 11.06 38.44
N SER A 3 -49.42 11.15 39.29
CA SER A 3 -48.10 11.64 38.89
C SER A 3 -47.41 10.69 37.91
N ARG A 4 -46.95 11.21 36.75
CA ARG A 4 -45.95 10.53 35.93
C ARG A 4 -44.63 10.43 36.70
N SER A 5 -43.82 9.43 36.36
CA SER A 5 -42.42 9.33 36.79
C SER A 5 -41.62 10.55 36.31
N ASN A 6 -40.59 10.96 37.08
CA ASN A 6 -39.76 12.12 36.70
C ASN A 6 -38.97 11.85 35.40
N SER A 7 -38.64 10.58 35.14
CA SER A 7 -38.09 10.09 33.87
C SER A 7 -39.01 10.40 32.68
N GLY A 8 -40.29 10.02 32.74
CA GLY A 8 -41.26 10.29 31.67
C GLY A 8 -41.41 11.79 31.35
N VAL A 9 -41.41 12.65 32.38
CA VAL A 9 -41.49 14.11 32.21
C VAL A 9 -40.23 14.68 31.52
N ARG A 10 -39.05 14.13 31.79
CA ARG A 10 -37.80 14.52 31.11
C ARG A 10 -37.76 14.03 29.66
N LEU A 11 -38.20 12.80 29.40
CA LEU A 11 -38.32 12.26 28.03
C LEU A 11 -39.36 13.03 27.19
N ASP A 12 -40.47 13.48 27.78
CA ASP A 12 -41.40 14.44 27.15
C ASP A 12 -40.73 15.82 26.89
N GLY A 13 -39.69 16.18 27.64
CA GLY A 13 -38.83 17.33 27.40
C GLY A 13 -37.97 17.14 26.14
N TYR A 14 -37.25 16.03 26.05
CA TYR A 14 -36.43 15.69 24.88
C TYR A 14 -37.28 15.47 23.62
N ALA A 15 -38.46 14.86 23.72
CA ALA A 15 -39.38 14.73 22.60
C ALA A 15 -39.85 16.09 22.07
N ARG A 16 -40.16 17.05 22.94
CA ARG A 16 -40.50 18.43 22.53
C ARG A 16 -39.32 19.16 21.91
N LEU A 17 -38.11 18.97 22.44
CA LEU A 17 -36.88 19.52 21.85
C LEU A 17 -36.68 18.98 20.43
N LEU A 18 -36.67 17.65 20.28
CA LEU A 18 -36.50 16.95 19.01
C LEU A 18 -37.57 17.36 17.98
N GLN A 19 -38.84 17.46 18.41
CA GLN A 19 -39.94 17.90 17.55
C GLN A 19 -39.83 19.36 17.11
N GLN A 20 -39.23 20.23 17.93
CA GLN A 20 -39.07 21.66 17.64
C GLN A 20 -37.77 21.99 16.87
N THR A 21 -36.82 21.06 16.78
CA THR A 21 -35.52 21.29 16.11
C THR A 21 -35.25 20.40 14.91
N ILE A 22 -35.67 19.13 14.92
CA ILE A 22 -35.31 18.14 13.88
C ILE A 22 -36.57 17.63 13.16
N LEU A 23 -37.50 16.98 13.86
CA LEU A 23 -38.65 16.31 13.23
C LEU A 23 -39.64 17.29 12.57
N CYS A 24 -39.63 18.57 12.92
CA CYS A 24 -40.39 19.61 12.20
C CYS A 24 -39.91 19.86 10.76
N HIS A 25 -38.76 19.31 10.36
CA HIS A 25 -38.19 19.43 9.02
C HIS A 25 -38.22 18.11 8.23
N GLN A 26 -38.60 16.98 8.85
CA GLN A 26 -38.67 15.69 8.18
C GLN A 26 -39.77 15.68 7.13
N ASP A 27 -39.47 15.23 5.91
CA ASP A 27 -40.51 15.03 4.90
C ASP A 27 -41.40 13.82 5.24
N PRO A 28 -42.74 13.97 5.22
CA PRO A 28 -43.66 12.93 5.66
C PRO A 28 -43.84 11.76 4.67
N VAL A 29 -43.26 11.83 3.47
CA VAL A 29 -43.35 10.80 2.43
C VAL A 29 -42.02 10.06 2.27
N THR A 30 -40.92 10.79 2.13
CA THR A 30 -39.59 10.19 1.93
C THR A 30 -38.88 9.87 3.24
N GLY A 31 -39.25 10.52 4.34
CA GLY A 31 -38.54 10.44 5.63
C GLY A 31 -37.22 11.21 5.68
N LEU A 32 -36.82 11.88 4.59
CA LEU A 32 -35.56 12.60 4.50
C LEU A 32 -35.57 13.91 5.29
N LEU A 33 -34.42 14.25 5.85
CA LEU A 33 -34.16 15.50 6.57
C LEU A 33 -33.32 16.46 5.72
N PRO A 34 -33.79 17.70 5.47
CA PRO A 34 -33.02 18.72 4.77
C PRO A 34 -31.87 19.24 5.65
N ALA A 35 -30.78 19.68 5.04
CA ALA A 35 -29.60 20.14 5.80
C ALA A 35 -29.84 21.43 6.62
N SER A 36 -30.80 22.27 6.24
CA SER A 36 -31.28 23.39 7.06
C SER A 36 -32.67 23.88 6.61
N CYS A 37 -33.20 24.92 7.28
CA CYS A 37 -34.42 25.61 6.83
C CYS A 37 -34.29 26.21 5.41
N ASP A 38 -33.09 26.69 5.07
CA ASP A 38 -32.80 27.41 3.82
C ASP A 38 -32.31 26.47 2.71
N HIS A 39 -31.64 25.37 3.08
CA HIS A 39 -31.17 24.33 2.17
C HIS A 39 -32.13 23.13 2.16
N LYS A 40 -33.04 23.14 1.19
CA LYS A 40 -34.11 22.14 1.03
C LYS A 40 -33.66 20.75 0.55
N ASP A 41 -32.38 20.59 0.21
CA ASP A 41 -31.81 19.31 -0.22
C ASP A 41 -31.35 18.49 1.00
N ALA A 42 -31.42 17.17 0.88
CA ALA A 42 -31.00 16.22 1.91
C ALA A 42 -29.63 15.65 1.54
N TRP A 43 -28.67 15.71 2.47
CA TRP A 43 -27.36 15.07 2.37
C TRP A 43 -27.39 13.73 3.11
N VAL A 44 -26.77 12.69 2.55
CA VAL A 44 -26.74 11.33 3.18
C VAL A 44 -26.21 11.41 4.61
N ARG A 45 -25.04 12.05 4.80
CA ARG A 45 -24.36 12.19 6.09
C ARG A 45 -25.21 12.96 7.11
N ASP A 46 -25.66 14.18 6.76
CA ASP A 46 -26.46 15.03 7.66
C ASP A 46 -27.79 14.32 8.05
N ASN A 47 -28.44 13.61 7.12
CA ASN A 47 -29.65 12.84 7.36
C ASN A 47 -29.41 11.67 8.34
N VAL A 48 -28.36 10.87 8.12
CA VAL A 48 -27.97 9.76 9.02
C VAL A 48 -27.64 10.25 10.42
N TYR A 49 -26.81 11.30 10.55
CA TYR A 49 -26.46 11.87 11.86
C TYR A 49 -27.67 12.48 12.57
N SER A 50 -28.60 13.10 11.83
CA SER A 50 -29.82 13.68 12.41
C SER A 50 -30.78 12.62 12.94
N ALA A 51 -30.87 11.47 12.26
CA ALA A 51 -31.68 10.33 12.70
C ALA A 51 -31.20 9.69 14.02
N LEU A 52 -29.92 9.84 14.40
CA LEU A 52 -29.38 9.22 15.63
C LEU A 52 -30.08 9.68 16.92
N SER A 53 -30.48 10.95 17.00
CA SER A 53 -31.26 11.46 18.14
C SER A 53 -32.70 10.95 18.16
N VAL A 54 -33.29 10.68 16.99
CA VAL A 54 -34.63 10.07 16.84
C VAL A 54 -34.59 8.61 17.31
N TRP A 55 -33.61 7.85 16.82
CA TRP A 55 -33.35 6.46 17.21
C TRP A 55 -33.04 6.35 18.71
N GLY A 56 -32.11 7.15 19.21
CA GLY A 56 -31.74 7.17 20.63
C GLY A 56 -32.90 7.55 21.55
N LEU A 57 -33.75 8.50 21.16
CA LEU A 57 -34.97 8.81 21.92
C LEU A 57 -36.00 7.67 21.85
N GLY A 58 -36.15 7.01 20.70
CA GLY A 58 -36.98 5.81 20.54
C GLY A 58 -36.55 4.68 21.49
N LEU A 59 -35.24 4.36 21.51
CA LEU A 59 -34.65 3.41 22.46
C LEU A 59 -34.86 3.83 23.92
N ALA A 60 -34.68 5.11 24.25
CA ALA A 60 -34.88 5.63 25.60
C ALA A 60 -36.35 5.48 26.05
N TYR A 61 -37.33 5.71 25.17
CA TYR A 61 -38.73 5.41 25.45
C TYR A 61 -38.96 3.90 25.58
N ARG A 62 -38.46 3.08 24.63
CA ARG A 62 -38.61 1.61 24.64
C ARG A 62 -38.15 0.99 25.97
N LYS A 63 -37.02 1.48 26.51
CA LYS A 63 -36.44 1.05 27.79
C LYS A 63 -37.21 1.53 29.03
N ASN A 64 -37.71 2.78 29.01
CA ASN A 64 -38.32 3.44 30.16
C ASN A 64 -39.86 3.53 30.06
N ALA A 65 -40.50 2.70 29.24
CA ALA A 65 -41.94 2.76 28.96
C ALA A 65 -42.80 2.24 30.13
N ASP A 66 -43.15 3.14 31.05
CA ASP A 66 -44.09 2.87 32.15
C ASP A 66 -45.54 2.63 31.66
N ARG A 67 -45.90 3.11 30.46
CA ARG A 67 -47.29 3.14 29.94
C ARG A 67 -47.34 2.82 28.45
N ASP A 68 -48.50 2.37 27.97
CA ASP A 68 -48.68 2.05 26.54
C ASP A 68 -48.61 3.30 25.63
N GLU A 69 -48.91 4.49 26.16
CA GLU A 69 -48.62 5.78 25.50
C GLU A 69 -47.12 5.93 25.16
N ASP A 70 -46.24 5.48 26.06
CA ASP A 70 -44.79 5.65 25.90
C ASP A 70 -44.22 4.57 24.96
N LYS A 71 -44.81 3.37 24.93
CA LYS A 71 -44.54 2.34 23.90
C LYS A 71 -44.98 2.78 22.51
N ALA A 72 -46.14 3.45 22.40
CA ALA A 72 -46.64 3.97 21.13
C ALA A 72 -45.69 5.04 20.56
N LYS A 73 -45.19 5.96 21.40
CA LYS A 73 -44.16 6.93 21.00
C LYS A 73 -42.84 6.27 20.60
N ALA A 74 -42.39 5.23 21.32
CA ALA A 74 -41.19 4.50 20.96
C ALA A 74 -41.33 3.93 19.54
N TYR A 75 -42.44 3.24 19.27
CA TYR A 75 -42.74 2.69 17.94
C TYR A 75 -42.81 3.78 16.86
N GLU A 76 -43.46 4.92 17.13
CA GLU A 76 -43.54 6.06 16.20
C GLU A 76 -42.14 6.59 15.84
N LEU A 77 -41.29 6.85 16.83
CA LEU A 77 -39.90 7.31 16.63
C LEU A 77 -39.05 6.27 15.88
N GLU A 78 -39.26 4.99 16.13
CA GLU A 78 -38.60 3.90 15.41
C GLU A 78 -39.04 3.84 13.95
N GLN A 79 -40.33 4.01 13.64
CA GLN A 79 -40.78 4.08 12.24
C GLN A 79 -40.26 5.34 11.52
N LEU A 80 -40.24 6.50 12.19
CA LEU A 80 -39.63 7.72 11.64
C LEU A 80 -38.14 7.54 11.36
N THR A 81 -37.43 6.75 12.17
CA THR A 81 -36.03 6.37 11.93
C THR A 81 -35.91 5.46 10.69
N VAL A 82 -36.76 4.44 10.56
CA VAL A 82 -36.77 3.53 9.40
C VAL A 82 -37.00 4.31 8.10
N TYR A 83 -37.98 5.22 8.06
CA TYR A 83 -38.27 6.03 6.88
C TYR A 83 -37.06 6.86 6.41
N SER A 84 -36.27 7.43 7.33
CA SER A 84 -35.05 8.18 6.97
C SER A 84 -33.97 7.33 6.28
N PHE A 85 -34.01 6.00 6.39
CA PHE A 85 -33.05 5.09 5.75
C PHE A 85 -33.62 4.45 4.48
N SER A 86 -34.90 4.02 4.48
CA SER A 86 -35.48 3.22 3.39
C SER A 86 -35.43 3.87 2.00
N ASN A 87 -35.45 5.20 1.89
CA ASN A 87 -35.49 5.91 0.60
C ASN A 87 -34.17 6.60 0.21
N GLY A 88 -33.08 6.40 0.97
CA GLY A 88 -31.93 7.31 0.96
C GLY A 88 -30.87 7.10 -0.13
N MET A 89 -30.77 5.91 -0.77
CA MET A 89 -29.60 5.55 -1.59
C MET A 89 -29.88 4.64 -2.82
N LEU A 90 -31.08 4.68 -3.42
CA LEU A 90 -31.42 3.82 -4.58
C LEU A 90 -30.80 4.32 -5.91
N GLN A 91 -29.51 4.06 -6.12
CA GLN A 91 -28.76 4.37 -7.36
C GLN A 91 -28.03 3.11 -7.90
N VAL A 92 -28.79 2.12 -8.35
CA VAL A 92 -28.28 0.79 -8.75
C VAL A 92 -27.21 0.84 -9.85
N ASP A 93 -27.47 1.56 -10.94
CA ASP A 93 -26.55 1.64 -12.09
C ASP A 93 -25.18 2.24 -11.72
N LYS A 94 -25.18 3.18 -10.75
CA LYS A 94 -23.96 3.80 -10.22
C LYS A 94 -23.10 2.82 -9.42
N VAL A 95 -23.72 1.99 -8.58
CA VAL A 95 -23.01 0.93 -7.84
C VAL A 95 -22.34 -0.04 -8.81
N GLU A 96 -23.06 -0.46 -9.85
CA GLU A 96 -22.54 -1.39 -10.84
C GLU A 96 -21.33 -0.81 -11.60
N ALA A 97 -21.43 0.43 -12.07
CA ALA A 97 -20.33 1.11 -12.77
C ALA A 97 -19.10 1.34 -11.85
N PHE A 98 -19.32 1.87 -10.65
CA PHE A 98 -18.23 2.27 -9.75
C PHE A 98 -17.39 1.11 -9.23
N LYS A 99 -17.98 -0.09 -9.03
CA LYS A 99 -17.23 -1.32 -8.68
C LYS A 99 -16.05 -1.60 -9.61
N HIS A 100 -16.12 -1.12 -10.86
CA HIS A 100 -15.06 -1.25 -11.86
C HIS A 100 -14.27 0.04 -12.07
N SER A 101 -14.94 1.21 -12.15
CA SER A 101 -14.26 2.46 -12.51
C SER A 101 -13.58 3.19 -11.34
N GLN A 102 -14.13 3.08 -10.12
CA GLN A 102 -13.74 3.90 -8.95
C GLN A 102 -13.68 5.42 -9.25
N SER A 103 -14.42 5.87 -10.26
CA SER A 103 -14.36 7.24 -10.79
C SER A 103 -15.33 8.18 -10.06
N PRO A 104 -14.96 9.46 -9.83
CA PRO A 104 -15.90 10.47 -9.32
C PRO A 104 -17.16 10.65 -10.16
N LYS A 105 -17.16 10.29 -11.46
CA LYS A 105 -18.36 10.41 -12.32
C LYS A 105 -19.41 9.34 -12.03
N ASP A 106 -18.94 8.13 -11.75
CA ASP A 106 -19.79 6.96 -11.53
C ASP A 106 -20.18 6.80 -10.05
N CYS A 107 -19.71 7.69 -9.18
CA CYS A 107 -19.97 7.64 -7.74
C CYS A 107 -21.42 8.02 -7.37
N PHE A 108 -21.85 7.57 -6.19
CA PHE A 108 -23.13 7.98 -5.61
C PHE A 108 -23.25 9.49 -5.47
N HIS A 109 -24.41 10.04 -5.81
CA HIS A 109 -24.76 11.40 -5.40
C HIS A 109 -24.90 11.49 -3.88
N ALA A 110 -24.06 12.30 -3.23
CA ALA A 110 -24.14 12.56 -1.78
C ALA A 110 -25.35 13.40 -1.33
N LYS A 111 -26.08 14.05 -2.25
CA LYS A 111 -27.21 14.95 -1.97
C LYS A 111 -28.38 14.77 -2.94
N TYR A 112 -29.61 14.90 -2.42
CA TYR A 112 -30.86 14.60 -3.13
C TYR A 112 -31.96 15.61 -2.83
N ASN A 113 -33.00 15.61 -3.67
CA ASN A 113 -34.22 16.34 -3.41
C ASN A 113 -35.03 15.65 -2.31
N THR A 114 -35.31 16.37 -1.22
CA THR A 114 -36.00 15.82 -0.04
C THR A 114 -37.41 15.27 -0.34
N HIS A 115 -38.10 15.76 -1.38
CA HIS A 115 -39.47 15.31 -1.71
C HIS A 115 -39.55 14.19 -2.75
N THR A 116 -38.51 14.01 -3.58
CA THR A 116 -38.54 13.07 -4.73
C THR A 116 -37.42 12.05 -4.74
N CYS A 117 -36.45 12.15 -3.82
CA CYS A 117 -35.18 11.41 -3.81
C CYS A 117 -34.34 11.54 -5.10
N ALA A 118 -34.69 12.46 -6.01
CA ALA A 118 -33.98 12.65 -7.27
C ALA A 118 -32.65 13.39 -7.08
N THR A 119 -31.73 13.16 -8.02
CA THR A 119 -30.46 13.89 -8.16
C THR A 119 -30.71 15.39 -8.40
N VAL A 120 -30.09 16.27 -7.61
CA VAL A 120 -30.32 17.73 -7.67
C VAL A 120 -29.30 18.52 -8.50
N VAL A 121 -28.20 17.89 -8.88
CA VAL A 121 -27.09 18.46 -9.68
C VAL A 121 -26.54 17.39 -10.62
N GLY A 122 -25.72 17.76 -11.60
CA GLY A 122 -25.03 16.80 -12.49
C GLY A 122 -23.76 16.21 -11.89
N ASP A 123 -23.33 15.06 -12.41
CA ASP A 123 -22.20 14.26 -11.87
C ASP A 123 -20.88 15.03 -11.69
N ASP A 124 -20.56 15.93 -12.62
CA ASP A 124 -19.34 16.74 -12.60
C ASP A 124 -19.51 18.09 -11.84
N GLN A 125 -20.67 18.36 -11.22
CA GLN A 125 -21.00 19.68 -10.64
C GLN A 125 -20.82 19.77 -9.12
N TRP A 126 -20.49 18.66 -8.45
CA TRP A 126 -20.33 18.64 -6.99
C TRP A 126 -19.31 17.57 -6.57
N GLY A 127 -18.72 17.74 -5.38
CA GLY A 127 -17.88 16.73 -4.74
C GLY A 127 -18.70 15.54 -4.23
N HIS A 128 -19.29 14.77 -5.14
CA HIS A 128 -20.22 13.68 -4.83
C HIS A 128 -19.55 12.45 -4.22
N LEU A 129 -18.31 12.14 -4.63
CA LEU A 129 -17.56 11.00 -4.13
C LEU A 129 -17.18 11.24 -2.65
N GLN A 130 -18.03 10.73 -1.76
CA GLN A 130 -17.95 10.85 -0.31
C GLN A 130 -18.12 9.45 0.30
N LEU A 131 -16.99 8.77 0.51
CA LEU A 131 -17.01 7.40 1.01
C LEU A 131 -17.35 7.36 2.51
N ASP A 132 -17.08 8.43 3.25
CA ASP A 132 -17.55 8.65 4.62
C ASP A 132 -19.08 8.57 4.73
N ALA A 133 -19.80 9.26 3.83
CA ALA A 133 -21.26 9.37 3.87
C ALA A 133 -21.95 8.03 3.57
N THR A 134 -21.43 7.29 2.58
CA THR A 134 -21.90 5.92 2.26
C THR A 134 -21.60 4.95 3.41
N SER A 135 -20.43 5.08 4.03
CA SER A 135 -20.01 4.18 5.10
C SER A 135 -20.74 4.43 6.42
N ILE A 136 -21.00 5.68 6.81
CA ILE A 136 -21.78 5.95 8.03
C ILE A 136 -23.23 5.48 7.90
N TYR A 137 -23.82 5.56 6.70
CA TYR A 137 -25.13 4.96 6.42
C TYR A 137 -25.12 3.46 6.69
N LEU A 138 -24.14 2.73 6.14
CA LEU A 138 -24.00 1.28 6.34
C LEU A 138 -23.69 0.90 7.80
N LEU A 139 -22.80 1.65 8.47
CA LEU A 139 -22.47 1.42 9.88
C LEU A 139 -23.69 1.61 10.79
N MET A 140 -24.50 2.66 10.55
CA MET A 140 -25.71 2.91 11.34
C MET A 140 -26.83 1.94 10.98
N LEU A 141 -26.97 1.53 9.72
CA LEU A 141 -27.86 0.43 9.31
C LEU A 141 -27.53 -0.85 10.10
N ALA A 142 -26.26 -1.21 10.22
CA ALA A 142 -25.79 -2.37 10.98
C ALA A 142 -26.13 -2.25 12.49
N GLN A 143 -25.75 -1.14 13.13
CA GLN A 143 -26.02 -0.91 14.57
C GLN A 143 -27.53 -0.86 14.87
N MET A 144 -28.34 -0.21 14.03
CA MET A 144 -29.79 -0.16 14.19
C MET A 144 -30.44 -1.54 14.03
N THR A 145 -30.00 -2.33 13.03
CA THR A 145 -30.47 -3.71 12.82
C THR A 145 -30.12 -4.60 14.02
N ALA A 146 -28.89 -4.49 14.54
CA ALA A 146 -28.46 -5.19 15.76
C ALA A 146 -29.24 -4.75 17.02
N SER A 147 -29.72 -3.50 17.09
CA SER A 147 -30.65 -3.02 18.14
C SER A 147 -32.11 -3.48 17.97
N GLY A 148 -32.39 -4.27 16.93
CA GLY A 148 -33.71 -4.85 16.65
C GLY A 148 -34.65 -3.99 15.80
N LEU A 149 -34.17 -2.94 15.13
CA LEU A 149 -34.95 -2.23 14.11
C LEU A 149 -34.93 -3.04 12.81
N HIS A 150 -36.08 -3.14 12.14
CA HIS A 150 -36.21 -3.84 10.86
C HIS A 150 -36.26 -2.82 9.72
N ILE A 151 -35.14 -2.64 9.01
CA ILE A 151 -34.97 -1.59 7.99
C ILE A 151 -35.02 -2.17 6.56
N ILE A 152 -34.51 -3.37 6.35
CA ILE A 152 -34.45 -4.08 5.05
C ILE A 152 -35.57 -5.13 5.00
N TYR A 153 -36.28 -5.25 3.88
CA TYR A 153 -37.51 -6.06 3.79
C TYR A 153 -37.48 -7.14 2.69
N SER A 154 -36.51 -7.11 1.78
CA SER A 154 -36.41 -8.01 0.64
C SER A 154 -34.98 -8.52 0.38
N LEU A 155 -34.87 -9.73 -0.19
CA LEU A 155 -33.58 -10.27 -0.64
C LEU A 155 -32.99 -9.45 -1.81
N ASP A 156 -33.83 -8.73 -2.54
CA ASP A 156 -33.38 -7.78 -3.56
C ASP A 156 -32.57 -6.66 -2.87
N GLU A 157 -33.10 -6.00 -1.84
CA GLU A 157 -32.37 -4.99 -1.05
C GLU A 157 -31.12 -5.56 -0.35
N VAL A 158 -31.16 -6.80 0.17
CA VAL A 158 -29.95 -7.46 0.73
C VAL A 158 -28.83 -7.52 -0.32
N ASN A 159 -29.14 -7.97 -1.55
CA ASN A 159 -28.17 -8.01 -2.62
C ASN A 159 -27.68 -6.60 -3.02
N PHE A 160 -28.53 -5.59 -2.95
CA PHE A 160 -28.12 -4.21 -3.16
C PHE A 160 -27.12 -3.74 -2.09
N ILE A 161 -27.42 -3.93 -0.80
CA ILE A 161 -26.48 -3.63 0.31
C ILE A 161 -25.15 -4.40 0.14
N GLN A 162 -25.20 -5.68 -0.24
CA GLN A 162 -24.00 -6.48 -0.52
C GLN A 162 -23.14 -5.91 -1.67
N ASN A 163 -23.74 -5.20 -2.64
CA ASN A 163 -22.97 -4.49 -3.67
C ASN A 163 -22.45 -3.12 -3.19
N ILE A 164 -23.12 -2.46 -2.24
CA ILE A 164 -22.56 -1.26 -1.56
C ILE A 164 -21.36 -1.66 -0.67
N VAL A 165 -21.33 -2.86 -0.10
CA VAL A 165 -20.11 -3.39 0.55
C VAL A 165 -18.94 -3.39 -0.45
N PHE A 166 -19.12 -3.93 -1.67
CA PHE A 166 -18.06 -3.93 -2.70
C PHE A 166 -17.67 -2.52 -3.19
N TYR A 167 -18.58 -1.55 -3.06
CA TYR A 167 -18.35 -0.13 -3.34
C TYR A 167 -17.39 0.49 -2.29
N ILE A 168 -17.59 0.21 -0.99
CA ILE A 168 -16.73 0.73 0.09
C ILE A 168 -15.50 -0.13 0.40
N GLU A 169 -15.44 -1.40 -0.03
CA GLU A 169 -14.24 -2.26 0.08
C GLU A 169 -12.99 -1.59 -0.52
N ALA A 170 -13.14 -0.79 -1.59
CA ALA A 170 -12.03 -0.09 -2.24
C ALA A 170 -11.56 1.18 -1.52
N ALA A 171 -12.18 1.58 -0.39
CA ALA A 171 -11.90 2.86 0.25
C ALA A 171 -10.43 3.08 0.64
N TYR A 172 -9.66 2.03 0.92
CA TYR A 172 -8.21 2.11 1.19
C TYR A 172 -7.36 2.63 0.02
N LYS A 173 -7.91 2.66 -1.21
CA LYS A 173 -7.21 3.09 -2.43
C LYS A 173 -7.95 4.15 -3.24
N THR A 174 -9.25 4.32 -3.03
CA THR A 174 -10.06 5.33 -3.72
C THR A 174 -9.97 6.69 -3.02
N ALA A 175 -9.35 7.67 -3.68
CA ALA A 175 -9.35 9.06 -3.23
C ALA A 175 -10.74 9.71 -3.40
N ASP A 176 -11.18 10.47 -2.40
CA ASP A 176 -12.52 11.06 -2.32
C ASP A 176 -12.49 12.55 -1.93
N PHE A 177 -13.67 13.19 -1.82
CA PHE A 177 -13.79 14.58 -1.39
C PHE A 177 -13.84 14.75 0.13
N GLY A 178 -13.94 13.63 0.87
CA GLY A 178 -14.02 13.58 2.32
C GLY A 178 -15.25 14.26 2.91
N ILE A 179 -15.30 14.26 4.24
CA ILE A 179 -16.44 14.73 5.05
C ILE A 179 -16.79 16.23 4.89
N TRP A 180 -15.85 17.01 4.33
CA TRP A 180 -16.01 18.44 4.06
C TRP A 180 -16.34 18.77 2.61
N GLU A 181 -16.44 17.77 1.74
CA GLU A 181 -16.84 17.89 0.33
C GLU A 181 -15.85 18.69 -0.54
N ARG A 182 -14.56 18.70 -0.15
CA ARG A 182 -13.50 19.51 -0.80
C ARG A 182 -12.39 18.70 -1.47
N GLY A 183 -12.08 17.51 -0.95
CA GLY A 183 -10.85 16.81 -1.26
C GLY A 183 -9.66 17.55 -0.65
N ASP A 184 -8.81 18.14 -1.47
CA ASP A 184 -7.64 18.92 -1.04
C ASP A 184 -8.01 20.25 -0.33
N LYS A 185 -7.06 20.82 0.43
CA LYS A 185 -7.25 22.11 1.13
C LYS A 185 -7.63 23.29 0.21
N THR A 186 -7.19 23.33 -1.04
CA THR A 186 -7.50 24.42 -1.98
C THR A 186 -8.90 24.30 -2.58
N ASN A 187 -9.57 23.15 -2.43
CA ASN A 187 -10.90 22.87 -2.95
C ASN A 187 -10.99 23.07 -4.48
N GLN A 188 -9.95 22.64 -5.20
CA GLN A 188 -9.87 22.75 -6.68
C GLN A 188 -10.51 21.55 -7.41
N GLY A 189 -11.28 20.72 -6.70
CA GLY A 189 -11.85 19.48 -7.23
C GLY A 189 -10.86 18.31 -7.23
N ILE A 190 -9.74 18.42 -6.50
CA ILE A 190 -8.71 17.37 -6.38
C ILE A 190 -9.10 16.45 -5.22
N THR A 191 -9.39 15.18 -5.52
CA THR A 191 -9.66 14.17 -4.48
C THR A 191 -8.39 13.76 -3.74
N GLU A 192 -8.52 13.41 -2.46
CA GLU A 192 -7.44 12.88 -1.63
C GLU A 192 -7.89 11.61 -0.91
N LEU A 193 -6.95 10.78 -0.46
CA LEU A 193 -7.29 9.68 0.45
C LEU A 193 -7.52 10.25 1.85
N ASN A 194 -8.79 10.44 2.24
CA ASN A 194 -9.16 11.01 3.54
C ASN A 194 -9.33 9.90 4.59
N VAL A 195 -8.59 10.01 5.70
CA VAL A 195 -8.63 9.04 6.81
C VAL A 195 -10.01 8.94 7.47
N SER A 196 -10.78 10.03 7.48
CA SER A 196 -12.19 10.03 7.92
C SER A 196 -13.03 9.01 7.15
N SER A 197 -12.84 8.95 5.82
CA SER A 197 -13.57 8.07 4.93
C SER A 197 -13.10 6.62 5.05
N VAL A 198 -11.79 6.38 5.08
CA VAL A 198 -11.20 5.02 5.26
C VAL A 198 -11.59 4.42 6.62
N GLY A 199 -11.57 5.23 7.68
CA GLY A 199 -11.94 4.79 9.02
C GLY A 199 -13.42 4.44 9.14
N MET A 200 -14.29 5.25 8.55
CA MET A 200 -15.72 4.96 8.50
C MET A 200 -16.02 3.70 7.66
N ALA A 201 -15.33 3.52 6.52
CA ALA A 201 -15.45 2.34 5.68
C ALA A 201 -15.01 1.07 6.43
N LYS A 202 -13.85 1.08 7.10
CA LYS A 202 -13.41 -0.04 7.96
C LYS A 202 -14.49 -0.42 8.97
N ALA A 203 -15.04 0.58 9.67
CA ALA A 203 -16.04 0.34 10.70
C ALA A 203 -17.34 -0.24 10.14
N ALA A 204 -17.80 0.27 8.99
CA ALA A 204 -18.99 -0.24 8.31
C ALA A 204 -18.80 -1.70 7.83
N LEU A 205 -17.65 -2.00 7.23
CA LEU A 205 -17.28 -3.34 6.78
C LEU A 205 -17.26 -4.34 7.95
N GLU A 206 -16.57 -4.02 9.04
CA GLU A 206 -16.54 -4.84 10.25
C GLU A 206 -17.90 -4.98 10.96
N ALA A 207 -18.79 -3.99 10.82
CA ALA A 207 -20.13 -4.01 11.42
C ALA A 207 -21.15 -4.85 10.62
N LEU A 208 -20.90 -5.02 9.32
CA LEU A 208 -21.75 -5.79 8.40
C LEU A 208 -21.31 -7.25 8.24
N ASP A 209 -20.07 -7.61 8.57
CA ASP A 209 -19.58 -8.98 8.41
C ASP A 209 -20.39 -9.97 9.27
N GLU A 210 -20.91 -11.01 8.64
CA GLU A 210 -21.80 -12.02 9.21
C GLU A 210 -23.12 -11.46 9.82
N LEU A 211 -23.50 -10.22 9.50
CA LEU A 211 -24.77 -9.62 9.97
C LEU A 211 -25.96 -10.05 9.09
N ASP A 212 -27.03 -10.52 9.74
CA ASP A 212 -28.32 -10.75 9.10
C ASP A 212 -29.16 -9.46 9.04
N LEU A 213 -29.43 -8.97 7.82
CA LEU A 213 -30.17 -7.71 7.61
C LEU A 213 -31.68 -7.80 7.92
N PHE A 214 -32.25 -8.99 8.08
CA PHE A 214 -33.61 -9.17 8.62
C PHE A 214 -33.60 -9.34 10.17
N GLY A 215 -32.42 -9.20 10.79
CA GLY A 215 -32.21 -9.38 12.23
C GLY A 215 -32.59 -10.79 12.70
N ALA A 216 -33.13 -10.90 13.91
CA ALA A 216 -33.45 -12.18 14.56
C ALA A 216 -34.54 -13.04 13.87
N LYS A 217 -35.08 -12.60 12.73
CA LYS A 217 -36.07 -13.33 11.91
C LYS A 217 -35.53 -13.76 10.55
N GLY A 218 -34.28 -13.41 10.22
CA GLY A 218 -33.69 -13.72 8.94
C GLY A 218 -33.24 -15.17 8.79
N GLY A 219 -32.50 -15.41 7.72
CA GLY A 219 -31.93 -16.71 7.42
C GLY A 219 -30.65 -16.57 6.59
N PRO A 220 -30.01 -17.68 6.20
CA PRO A 220 -28.67 -17.63 5.61
C PRO A 220 -28.56 -16.85 4.30
N GLN A 221 -29.66 -16.47 3.64
CA GLN A 221 -29.70 -15.65 2.43
C GLN A 221 -29.77 -14.13 2.69
N SER A 222 -30.05 -13.71 3.93
CA SER A 222 -30.07 -12.29 4.34
C SER A 222 -28.80 -11.85 5.10
N VAL A 223 -27.82 -12.74 5.22
CA VAL A 223 -26.50 -12.49 5.81
C VAL A 223 -25.59 -11.76 4.80
N ILE A 224 -24.94 -10.70 5.26
CA ILE A 224 -23.89 -10.00 4.51
C ILE A 224 -22.53 -10.64 4.80
N HIS A 225 -21.71 -10.78 3.76
CA HIS A 225 -20.34 -11.29 3.87
C HIS A 225 -19.35 -10.21 3.44
N VAL A 226 -18.28 -10.06 4.24
CA VAL A 226 -17.20 -9.10 4.00
C VAL A 226 -15.87 -9.82 3.93
N LEU A 227 -14.94 -9.32 3.10
CA LEU A 227 -13.60 -9.89 3.02
C LEU A 227 -12.64 -9.24 4.01
N THR A 228 -12.14 -10.07 4.93
CA THR A 228 -11.26 -9.67 6.03
C THR A 228 -9.94 -9.04 5.55
N ASP A 229 -9.44 -9.42 4.37
CA ASP A 229 -8.24 -8.84 3.76
C ASP A 229 -8.45 -7.35 3.39
N GLU A 230 -9.58 -6.98 2.79
CA GLU A 230 -9.93 -5.59 2.43
C GLU A 230 -10.00 -4.70 3.69
N VAL A 231 -10.56 -5.24 4.80
CA VAL A 231 -10.61 -4.57 6.12
C VAL A 231 -9.20 -4.31 6.69
N GLN A 232 -8.26 -5.25 6.51
CA GLN A 232 -6.90 -5.09 7.01
C GLN A 232 -6.04 -4.14 6.16
N HIS A 233 -6.35 -3.97 4.87
CA HIS A 233 -5.77 -2.86 4.09
C HIS A 233 -6.25 -1.50 4.64
N CYS A 234 -7.54 -1.34 4.95
CA CYS A 234 -8.04 -0.14 5.63
C CYS A 234 -7.35 0.09 6.99
N GLN A 235 -7.16 -0.95 7.82
CA GLN A 235 -6.43 -0.84 9.09
C GLN A 235 -4.97 -0.39 8.90
N SER A 236 -4.32 -0.84 7.83
CA SER A 236 -2.93 -0.49 7.52
C SER A 236 -2.80 0.98 7.11
N ILE A 237 -3.77 1.52 6.37
CA ILE A 237 -3.88 2.97 6.10
C ILE A 237 -4.07 3.77 7.38
N LEU A 238 -4.98 3.36 8.27
CA LEU A 238 -5.23 4.09 9.52
C LEU A 238 -3.95 4.19 10.37
N HIS A 239 -3.21 3.09 10.48
CA HIS A 239 -1.95 3.03 11.24
C HIS A 239 -0.80 3.81 10.57
N SER A 240 -0.77 3.97 9.24
CA SER A 240 0.28 4.72 8.55
C SER A 240 0.01 6.23 8.51
N MET A 241 -1.26 6.62 8.44
CA MET A 241 -1.65 8.02 8.24
C MET A 241 -1.83 8.78 9.55
N LEU A 242 -2.53 8.20 10.54
CA LEU A 242 -2.83 8.91 11.79
C LEU A 242 -1.55 9.39 12.50
N PRO A 243 -1.57 10.57 13.14
CA PRO A 243 -2.71 11.46 13.34
C PRO A 243 -3.06 12.35 12.12
N ARG A 244 -2.38 12.22 10.97
CA ARG A 244 -2.66 13.02 9.76
C ARG A 244 -3.96 12.58 9.11
N ALA A 245 -4.68 13.53 8.51
CA ALA A 245 -6.00 13.29 7.93
C ALA A 245 -5.98 13.05 6.40
N SER A 246 -5.04 13.69 5.69
CA SER A 246 -4.78 13.46 4.25
C SER A 246 -3.40 14.02 3.85
N THR A 247 -3.02 13.92 2.58
CA THR A 247 -1.76 14.46 2.05
C THR A 247 -1.60 15.97 2.28
N SER A 248 -2.68 16.75 2.09
CA SER A 248 -2.73 18.20 2.38
C SER A 248 -3.19 18.56 3.79
N LYS A 249 -3.71 17.62 4.61
CA LYS A 249 -4.23 17.91 5.97
C LYS A 249 -3.41 17.17 7.04
N GLU A 250 -2.48 17.89 7.68
CA GLU A 250 -1.67 17.34 8.77
C GLU A 250 -2.48 16.93 10.03
N ILE A 251 -3.69 17.48 10.21
CA ILE A 251 -4.65 17.12 11.26
C ILE A 251 -6.06 17.59 10.83
N ASP A 252 -7.11 16.90 11.26
CA ASP A 252 -8.52 17.27 11.03
C ASP A 252 -9.39 16.78 12.20
N ALA A 253 -10.32 17.61 12.67
CA ALA A 253 -11.17 17.29 13.82
C ALA A 253 -12.23 16.20 13.51
N SER A 254 -12.54 15.94 12.23
CA SER A 254 -13.41 14.82 11.81
C SER A 254 -12.85 13.44 12.18
N LEU A 255 -11.54 13.33 12.44
CA LEU A 255 -10.91 12.09 12.93
C LEU A 255 -11.48 11.61 14.27
N LEU A 256 -12.10 12.50 15.08
CA LEU A 256 -12.87 12.11 16.27
C LEU A 256 -13.96 11.07 15.95
N SER A 257 -14.61 11.17 14.79
CA SER A 257 -15.63 10.20 14.35
C SER A 257 -15.06 8.83 13.97
N VAL A 258 -13.74 8.74 13.76
CA VAL A 258 -12.99 7.51 13.44
C VAL A 258 -12.39 6.86 14.69
N VAL A 259 -11.71 7.66 15.53
CA VAL A 259 -11.04 7.15 16.75
C VAL A 259 -12.00 6.94 17.93
N SER A 260 -13.21 7.52 17.86
CA SER A 260 -14.27 7.38 18.85
C SER A 260 -15.61 7.05 18.19
N TYR A 261 -16.72 7.35 18.86
CA TYR A 261 -18.06 7.19 18.32
C TYR A 261 -18.25 8.03 17.03
N PRO A 262 -18.84 7.49 15.96
CA PRO A 262 -19.50 6.18 15.88
C PRO A 262 -18.61 5.01 15.44
N ALA A 263 -17.44 5.25 14.84
CA ALA A 263 -16.71 4.21 14.12
C ALA A 263 -15.90 3.27 15.02
N PHE A 264 -15.18 3.79 16.03
CA PHE A 264 -14.18 3.06 16.81
C PHE A 264 -13.26 2.19 15.93
N ALA A 265 -12.74 2.76 14.85
CA ALA A 265 -12.08 1.99 13.79
C ALA A 265 -10.64 1.58 14.14
N VAL A 266 -10.00 2.28 15.09
CA VAL A 266 -8.57 2.14 15.41
C VAL A 266 -8.38 1.18 16.59
N GLU A 267 -7.60 0.12 16.36
CA GLU A 267 -7.27 -0.91 17.37
C GLU A 267 -6.14 -0.50 18.33
N ASP A 268 -5.32 0.49 17.96
CA ASP A 268 -4.18 0.94 18.76
C ASP A 268 -4.58 2.10 19.69
N SER A 269 -4.54 1.86 21.00
CA SER A 269 -4.88 2.85 22.03
C SER A 269 -3.90 4.02 22.12
N GLU A 270 -2.61 3.81 21.84
CA GLU A 270 -1.62 4.89 21.85
C GLU A 270 -1.85 5.83 20.66
N LEU A 271 -2.13 5.26 19.49
CA LEU A 271 -2.46 6.03 18.28
C LEU A 271 -3.77 6.81 18.41
N VAL A 272 -4.79 6.25 19.08
CA VAL A 272 -6.04 6.95 19.43
C VAL A 272 -5.74 8.17 20.29
N GLU A 273 -4.95 8.02 21.35
CA GLU A 273 -4.66 9.10 22.29
C GLU A 273 -3.77 10.19 21.68
N ILE A 274 -2.74 9.82 20.91
CA ILE A 274 -1.93 10.77 20.14
C ILE A 274 -2.81 11.57 19.17
N THR A 275 -3.75 10.92 18.49
CA THR A 275 -4.67 11.61 17.56
C THR A 275 -5.60 12.58 18.30
N LYS A 276 -6.19 12.17 19.44
CA LYS A 276 -7.02 13.06 20.26
C LYS A 276 -6.23 14.28 20.74
N GLN A 277 -5.02 14.08 21.25
CA GLN A 277 -4.22 15.16 21.79
C GLN A 277 -3.69 16.12 20.71
N GLU A 278 -3.38 15.64 19.50
CA GLU A 278 -3.06 16.52 18.37
C GLU A 278 -4.27 17.39 17.96
N ILE A 279 -5.50 16.84 17.98
CA ILE A 279 -6.73 17.61 17.72
C ILE A 279 -6.94 18.67 18.82
N ILE A 280 -6.82 18.30 20.10
CA ILE A 280 -6.97 19.24 21.22
C ILE A 280 -5.89 20.34 21.15
N THR A 281 -4.63 19.97 20.95
CA THR A 281 -3.49 20.90 20.97
C THR A 281 -3.49 21.87 19.78
N LYS A 282 -3.95 21.44 18.58
CA LYS A 282 -3.87 22.24 17.35
C LYS A 282 -5.18 22.86 16.88
N LEU A 283 -6.32 22.25 17.21
CA LEU A 283 -7.62 22.64 16.65
C LEU A 283 -8.62 23.15 17.69
N GLN A 284 -8.44 22.92 19.00
CA GLN A 284 -9.37 23.42 20.01
C GLN A 284 -9.24 24.94 20.23
N GLY A 285 -10.38 25.62 20.25
CA GLY A 285 -10.51 27.05 20.56
C GLY A 285 -11.48 27.31 21.72
N ARG A 286 -11.96 28.55 21.83
CA ARG A 286 -12.84 29.00 22.94
C ARG A 286 -14.32 28.67 22.73
N TYR A 287 -14.72 28.21 21.55
CA TYR A 287 -16.11 27.95 21.15
C TYR A 287 -16.33 26.56 20.49
N GLY A 288 -15.27 25.75 20.36
CA GLY A 288 -15.32 24.45 19.68
C GLY A 288 -13.95 24.02 19.19
N CYS A 289 -13.90 23.25 18.10
CA CYS A 289 -12.66 23.02 17.36
C CYS A 289 -12.76 23.54 15.93
N CYS A 290 -11.65 24.02 15.37
CA CYS A 290 -11.51 24.26 13.94
C CYS A 290 -11.56 22.93 13.18
N ARG A 291 -12.03 22.92 11.92
CA ARG A 291 -12.11 21.67 11.13
C ARG A 291 -10.73 21.11 10.81
N PHE A 292 -9.84 21.97 10.29
CA PHE A 292 -8.43 21.71 10.05
C PHE A 292 -7.67 23.04 9.96
N LEU A 293 -6.34 23.01 10.04
CA LEU A 293 -5.50 24.21 9.97
C LEU A 293 -5.57 24.89 8.60
N ARG A 294 -5.70 26.23 8.60
CA ARG A 294 -5.89 27.10 7.42
C ARG A 294 -7.20 26.87 6.64
N ASP A 295 -8.26 26.47 7.34
CA ASP A 295 -9.60 26.38 6.73
C ASP A 295 -10.26 27.76 6.61
N GLY A 296 -10.49 28.21 5.38
CA GLY A 296 -11.12 29.50 5.09
C GLY A 296 -12.63 29.57 5.27
N TYR A 297 -13.30 28.44 5.48
CA TYR A 297 -14.77 28.38 5.38
C TYR A 297 -15.50 29.30 6.36
N ARG A 298 -16.27 30.25 5.82
CA ARG A 298 -16.99 31.33 6.53
C ARG A 298 -16.10 32.21 7.42
N THR A 299 -14.79 32.24 7.18
CA THR A 299 -13.89 33.21 7.81
C THR A 299 -14.14 34.60 7.23
N SER A 300 -13.88 35.64 8.00
CA SER A 300 -14.07 37.04 7.57
C SER A 300 -13.14 37.53 6.45
N ARG A 301 -12.25 36.67 5.93
CA ARG A 301 -11.35 36.94 4.80
C ARG A 301 -11.68 36.12 3.54
N GLU A 302 -12.63 35.18 3.61
CA GLU A 302 -13.06 34.36 2.47
C GLU A 302 -13.81 35.20 1.42
N ASP A 303 -13.58 34.92 0.12
CA ASP A 303 -14.47 35.37 -0.95
C ASP A 303 -15.66 34.38 -1.08
N PRO A 304 -16.88 34.74 -0.65
CA PRO A 304 -18.03 33.83 -0.68
C PRO A 304 -18.53 33.54 -2.11
N ASN A 305 -18.02 34.22 -3.14
CA ASN A 305 -18.40 34.01 -4.53
C ASN A 305 -17.56 32.91 -5.21
N ARG A 306 -16.52 32.39 -4.54
CA ARG A 306 -15.57 31.45 -5.11
C ARG A 306 -15.47 30.19 -4.26
N LEU A 307 -15.59 29.03 -4.90
CA LEU A 307 -15.57 27.73 -4.22
C LEU A 307 -14.14 27.28 -3.83
N TYR A 308 -13.15 27.62 -4.67
CA TYR A 308 -11.74 27.28 -4.49
C TYR A 308 -10.95 28.45 -3.88
N TYR A 309 -9.83 28.13 -3.24
CA TYR A 309 -8.89 29.11 -2.69
C TYR A 309 -7.64 29.26 -3.56
N GLU A 310 -7.07 30.46 -3.58
CA GLU A 310 -5.71 30.63 -4.12
C GLU A 310 -4.68 30.07 -3.13
N PRO A 311 -3.56 29.46 -3.58
CA PRO A 311 -2.52 28.94 -2.69
C PRO A 311 -1.98 29.95 -1.66
N ALA A 312 -1.93 31.24 -2.01
CA ALA A 312 -1.50 32.30 -1.10
C ALA A 312 -2.59 32.75 -0.10
N GLU A 313 -3.85 32.45 -0.37
CA GLU A 313 -5.02 32.82 0.45
C GLU A 313 -5.10 31.96 1.72
N LEU A 314 -4.69 30.69 1.65
CA LEU A 314 -4.67 29.77 2.81
C LEU A 314 -3.94 30.35 4.02
N LYS A 315 -2.84 31.09 3.80
CA LYS A 315 -2.10 31.75 4.89
C LYS A 315 -2.89 32.86 5.59
N LEU A 316 -3.86 33.47 4.92
CA LEU A 316 -4.74 34.50 5.51
C LEU A 316 -5.75 33.90 6.49
N PHE A 317 -6.08 32.62 6.35
CA PHE A 317 -7.04 31.96 7.25
C PHE A 317 -6.40 31.48 8.56
N GLU A 318 -5.06 31.46 8.64
CA GLU A 318 -4.31 31.00 9.81
C GLU A 318 -4.60 31.86 11.05
N ASN A 319 -4.98 31.20 12.14
CA ASN A 319 -5.42 31.76 13.44
C ASN A 319 -6.80 32.45 13.43
N ILE A 320 -7.51 32.49 12.29
CA ILE A 320 -8.88 33.02 12.20
C ILE A 320 -9.91 31.97 11.73
N GLU A 321 -9.50 30.70 11.61
CA GLU A 321 -10.35 29.59 11.21
C GLU A 321 -11.61 29.51 12.09
N CYS A 322 -12.75 29.13 11.52
CA CYS A 322 -14.01 29.06 12.26
C CYS A 322 -14.04 27.88 13.25
N GLU A 323 -14.53 28.14 14.47
CA GLU A 323 -14.61 27.14 15.55
C GLU A 323 -16.00 26.49 15.57
N TRP A 324 -16.09 25.16 15.61
CA TRP A 324 -17.34 24.39 15.53
C TRP A 324 -17.67 23.72 16.87
N PRO A 325 -18.79 24.08 17.54
CA PRO A 325 -19.23 23.45 18.79
C PRO A 325 -19.57 21.95 18.65
N LEU A 326 -19.76 21.48 17.40
CA LEU A 326 -19.97 20.07 17.06
C LEU A 326 -18.95 19.14 17.74
N PHE A 327 -17.67 19.52 17.75
CA PHE A 327 -16.61 18.64 18.25
C PHE A 327 -16.63 18.47 19.77
N TRP A 328 -17.17 19.43 20.53
CA TRP A 328 -17.44 19.25 21.95
C TRP A 328 -18.56 18.22 22.20
N THR A 329 -19.54 18.07 21.29
CA THR A 329 -20.51 16.96 21.38
C THR A 329 -19.84 15.59 21.20
N TYR A 330 -18.83 15.49 20.33
CA TYR A 330 -18.01 14.28 20.21
C TYR A 330 -17.21 14.03 21.50
N PHE A 331 -16.54 15.02 22.09
CA PHE A 331 -15.81 14.83 23.35
C PHE A 331 -16.71 14.45 24.54
N ILE A 332 -17.95 14.95 24.60
CA ILE A 332 -18.94 14.51 25.60
C ILE A 332 -19.27 13.02 25.38
N ILE A 333 -19.57 12.60 24.15
CA ILE A 333 -19.90 11.19 23.86
C ILE A 333 -18.68 10.28 24.12
N ASP A 334 -17.49 10.68 23.68
CA ASP A 334 -16.23 10.00 23.91
C ASP A 334 -15.91 9.78 25.40
N GLY A 335 -16.12 10.82 26.22
CA GLY A 335 -15.96 10.74 27.67
C GLY A 335 -16.95 9.76 28.32
N ILE A 336 -18.18 9.67 27.80
CA ILE A 336 -19.17 8.68 28.26
C ILE A 336 -18.74 7.25 27.91
N PHE A 337 -18.27 7.01 26.68
CA PHE A 337 -17.77 5.69 26.27
C PHE A 337 -16.50 5.28 27.03
N SER A 338 -15.63 6.24 27.34
CA SER A 338 -14.37 6.03 28.07
C SER A 338 -14.55 5.98 29.59
N GLY A 339 -15.73 6.34 30.12
CA GLY A 339 -15.97 6.48 31.56
C GLY A 339 -15.34 7.71 32.22
N ASN A 340 -14.84 8.66 31.44
CA ASN A 340 -14.19 9.89 31.91
C ASN A 340 -15.25 10.96 32.25
N VAL A 341 -15.72 10.95 33.50
CA VAL A 341 -16.74 11.89 34.00
C VAL A 341 -16.25 13.35 34.02
N GLU A 342 -14.96 13.58 34.22
CA GLU A 342 -14.37 14.93 34.27
C GLU A 342 -14.46 15.61 32.90
N GLN A 343 -14.01 14.92 31.84
CA GLN A 343 -14.15 15.33 30.44
C GLN A 343 -15.62 15.60 30.06
N VAL A 344 -16.54 14.72 30.48
CA VAL A 344 -17.98 14.89 30.21
C VAL A 344 -18.52 16.18 30.85
N GLN A 345 -18.08 16.52 32.06
CA GLN A 345 -18.54 17.71 32.75
C GLN A 345 -17.91 18.98 32.16
N GLU A 346 -16.60 18.97 31.90
CA GLU A 346 -15.86 20.09 31.28
C GLU A 346 -16.50 20.52 29.96
N TYR A 347 -16.65 19.60 29.01
CA TYR A 347 -17.22 19.93 27.71
C TYR A 347 -18.73 20.21 27.76
N ARG A 348 -19.47 19.72 28.76
CA ARG A 348 -20.87 20.13 29.00
C ARG A 348 -20.99 21.57 29.47
N GLU A 349 -20.11 22.01 30.37
CA GLU A 349 -20.08 23.40 30.86
C GLU A 349 -19.63 24.36 29.75
N ALA A 350 -18.59 23.99 29.00
CA ALA A 350 -18.13 24.75 27.84
C ALA A 350 -19.25 24.88 26.77
N LEU A 351 -19.92 23.77 26.43
CA LEU A 351 -21.00 23.77 25.44
C LEU A 351 -22.20 24.62 25.88
N GLU A 352 -22.65 24.53 27.14
CA GLU A 352 -23.75 25.38 27.65
C GLU A 352 -23.43 26.88 27.54
N GLY A 353 -22.13 27.26 27.63
CA GLY A 353 -21.67 28.63 27.42
C GLY A 353 -21.84 29.16 25.99
N VAL A 354 -21.93 28.27 24.99
CA VAL A 354 -22.05 28.62 23.55
C VAL A 354 -23.40 28.21 22.90
N LEU A 355 -24.32 27.60 23.64
CA LEU A 355 -25.65 27.28 23.11
C LEU A 355 -26.53 28.53 22.95
N ILE A 356 -27.13 28.68 21.78
CA ILE A 356 -28.03 29.80 21.48
C ILE A 356 -29.43 29.49 22.01
N LYS A 357 -30.01 30.44 22.76
CA LYS A 357 -31.38 30.32 23.29
C LYS A 357 -32.39 30.85 22.27
N GLY A 358 -33.05 29.92 21.59
CA GLY A 358 -34.12 30.19 20.63
C GLY A 358 -35.43 30.64 21.28
N LYS A 359 -36.47 30.79 20.44
CA LYS A 359 -37.83 31.11 20.91
C LYS A 359 -38.28 30.05 21.93
N ASN A 360 -38.98 30.48 22.97
CA ASN A 360 -39.41 29.65 24.12
C ASN A 360 -38.27 29.05 24.97
N GLY A 361 -37.02 29.49 24.81
CA GLY A 361 -35.88 29.04 25.62
C GLY A 361 -35.24 27.72 25.17
N VAL A 362 -35.58 27.25 23.96
CA VAL A 362 -34.98 26.06 23.33
C VAL A 362 -33.47 26.28 23.13
N ARG A 363 -32.64 25.31 23.54
CA ARG A 363 -31.19 25.34 23.27
C ARG A 363 -30.90 24.85 21.86
N LEU A 364 -30.21 25.69 21.08
CA LEU A 364 -29.83 25.44 19.69
C LEU A 364 -28.31 25.42 19.55
N VAL A 365 -27.78 24.35 18.95
CA VAL A 365 -26.37 24.25 18.54
C VAL A 365 -26.19 25.01 17.22
N PRO A 366 -25.35 26.07 17.14
CA PRO A 366 -25.00 26.70 15.87
C PRO A 366 -24.01 25.84 15.08
N GLU A 367 -23.90 26.10 13.77
CA GLU A 367 -22.90 25.46 12.91
C GLU A 367 -21.47 25.81 13.34
N LEU A 368 -21.15 27.12 13.44
CA LEU A 368 -19.81 27.58 13.79
C LEU A 368 -19.77 29.00 14.40
N TYR A 369 -18.58 29.39 14.86
CA TYR A 369 -18.22 30.69 15.42
C TYR A 369 -17.07 31.33 14.63
N SER A 370 -17.31 32.53 14.07
CA SER A 370 -16.37 33.26 13.20
C SER A 370 -15.89 34.56 13.86
N VAL A 371 -14.66 34.97 13.55
CA VAL A 371 -14.06 36.24 14.02
C VAL A 371 -14.77 37.42 13.34
N PRO A 372 -15.27 38.45 14.06
CA PRO A 372 -15.94 39.59 13.45
C PRO A 372 -15.06 40.32 12.41
N PRO A 373 -15.57 40.73 11.24
CA PRO A 373 -14.77 41.34 10.17
C PRO A 373 -13.97 42.58 10.60
N ASN A 374 -14.48 43.34 11.56
CA ASN A 374 -13.85 44.55 12.11
C ASN A 374 -12.80 44.28 13.20
N LYS A 375 -12.54 43.01 13.54
CA LYS A 375 -11.57 42.56 14.56
C LYS A 375 -10.54 41.55 14.07
N VAL A 376 -10.53 41.23 12.78
CA VAL A 376 -9.59 40.25 12.21
C VAL A 376 -8.13 40.65 12.46
N ASP A 377 -7.81 41.94 12.38
CA ASP A 377 -6.44 42.41 12.60
C ASP A 377 -6.04 42.39 14.09
N GLU A 378 -7.00 42.46 15.02
CA GLU A 378 -6.78 42.28 16.46
C GLU A 378 -6.40 40.82 16.77
N GLU A 379 -7.11 39.87 16.17
CA GLU A 379 -6.86 38.43 16.30
C GLU A 379 -5.52 38.00 15.67
N TYR A 380 -5.12 38.55 14.52
CA TYR A 380 -3.79 38.28 13.97
C TYR A 380 -2.64 38.74 14.87
N MET A 381 -2.82 39.85 15.62
CA MET A 381 -1.80 40.34 16.55
C MET A 381 -1.78 39.53 17.85
N ASN A 382 -2.93 39.02 18.30
CA ASN A 382 -3.07 38.23 19.52
C ASN A 382 -4.06 37.07 19.29
N PRO A 383 -3.60 35.91 18.77
CA PRO A 383 -4.46 34.77 18.47
C PRO A 383 -5.32 34.30 19.66
N HIS A 384 -6.54 33.85 19.38
CA HIS A 384 -7.53 33.32 20.32
C HIS A 384 -8.07 34.33 21.35
N THR A 385 -7.86 35.64 21.17
CA THR A 385 -8.30 36.68 22.12
C THR A 385 -9.61 37.35 21.75
N VAL A 386 -9.98 37.38 20.47
CA VAL A 386 -11.20 38.04 20.00
C VAL A 386 -12.44 37.18 20.21
N ASP A 387 -13.49 37.75 20.79
CA ASP A 387 -14.79 37.08 20.92
C ASP A 387 -15.47 36.90 19.56
N ARG A 388 -15.89 35.65 19.29
CA ARG A 388 -16.45 35.21 18.01
C ARG A 388 -17.97 35.34 17.98
N VAL A 389 -18.52 35.49 16.78
CA VAL A 389 -19.98 35.56 16.53
C VAL A 389 -20.49 34.28 15.88
N PRO A 390 -21.70 33.80 16.25
CA PRO A 390 -22.27 32.59 15.65
C PRO A 390 -22.68 32.86 14.21
N MET A 391 -22.32 31.94 13.31
CA MET A 391 -22.58 32.02 11.88
C MET A 391 -22.96 30.62 11.34
N GLY A 392 -23.57 30.60 10.15
CA GLY A 392 -23.99 29.35 9.50
C GLY A 392 -25.39 28.88 9.88
N LYS A 393 -25.65 27.58 9.75
CA LYS A 393 -26.94 26.94 10.06
C LYS A 393 -27.29 27.06 11.56
N LEU A 394 -28.57 27.31 11.87
CA LEU A 394 -29.09 27.33 13.24
C LEU A 394 -30.54 26.81 13.31
N PRO A 395 -30.82 25.69 13.99
CA PRO A 395 -29.85 24.73 14.52
C PRO A 395 -29.04 24.05 13.40
N HIS A 396 -27.81 23.64 13.71
CA HIS A 396 -27.06 22.71 12.90
C HIS A 396 -27.51 21.28 13.23
N MET A 397 -28.25 20.62 12.33
CA MET A 397 -28.99 19.38 12.63
C MET A 397 -28.10 18.23 13.15
N TRP A 398 -26.93 18.03 12.56
CA TRP A 398 -25.93 17.05 13.02
C TRP A 398 -25.47 17.34 14.46
N GLY A 399 -25.05 18.59 14.74
CA GLY A 399 -24.63 18.99 16.09
C GLY A 399 -25.75 18.94 17.13
N GLN A 400 -26.96 19.34 16.73
CA GLN A 400 -28.16 19.28 17.58
C GLN A 400 -28.52 17.82 17.93
N SER A 401 -28.40 16.90 16.97
CA SER A 401 -28.66 15.47 17.16
C SER A 401 -27.67 14.84 18.14
N LEU A 402 -26.37 15.05 17.93
CA LEU A 402 -25.33 14.54 18.84
C LEU A 402 -25.42 15.18 20.25
N TYR A 403 -25.79 16.45 20.35
CA TYR A 403 -26.09 17.09 21.65
C TYR A 403 -27.26 16.39 22.37
N ILE A 404 -28.38 16.13 21.69
CA ILE A 404 -29.52 15.41 22.28
C ILE A 404 -29.11 13.99 22.71
N LEU A 405 -28.35 13.28 21.88
CA LEU A 405 -27.88 11.92 22.18
C LEU A 405 -26.93 11.90 23.40
N GLY A 406 -25.92 12.76 23.44
CA GLY A 406 -24.99 12.90 24.57
C GLY A 406 -25.67 13.41 25.86
N CYS A 407 -26.76 14.17 25.73
CA CYS A 407 -27.65 14.48 26.84
C CYS A 407 -28.35 13.23 27.38
N LEU A 408 -29.04 12.46 26.54
CA LEU A 408 -29.74 11.22 26.94
C LEU A 408 -28.80 10.20 27.57
N MET A 409 -27.59 10.04 27.03
CA MET A 409 -26.58 9.11 27.53
C MET A 409 -26.04 9.51 28.91
N ALA A 410 -25.51 10.72 29.08
CA ALA A 410 -24.98 11.15 30.39
C ALA A 410 -26.04 11.66 31.39
N GLU A 411 -27.34 11.51 31.08
CA GLU A 411 -28.42 11.49 32.07
C GLU A 411 -28.85 10.07 32.47
N GLY A 412 -28.25 9.02 31.88
CA GLY A 412 -28.49 7.62 32.20
C GLY A 412 -29.72 7.00 31.54
N PHE A 413 -30.42 7.72 30.64
CA PHE A 413 -31.52 7.14 29.88
C PHE A 413 -31.03 6.06 28.91
N LEU A 414 -29.86 6.27 28.31
CA LEU A 414 -29.19 5.33 27.41
C LEU A 414 -27.83 4.90 27.99
N ALA A 415 -27.54 3.62 27.91
CA ALA A 415 -26.22 3.05 28.19
C ALA A 415 -25.40 2.96 26.89
N PRO A 416 -24.06 3.03 26.95
CA PRO A 416 -23.18 2.91 25.78
C PRO A 416 -23.48 1.69 24.88
N GLY A 417 -23.77 0.53 25.48
CA GLY A 417 -24.09 -0.70 24.73
C GLY A 417 -25.45 -0.73 24.04
N GLU A 418 -26.34 0.24 24.30
CA GLU A 418 -27.63 0.36 23.58
C GLU A 418 -27.47 1.14 22.26
N ILE A 419 -26.44 1.98 22.17
CA ILE A 419 -26.08 2.79 20.99
C ILE A 419 -24.91 2.16 20.19
N ASP A 420 -24.15 1.27 20.82
CA ASP A 420 -23.16 0.38 20.19
C ASP A 420 -23.44 -1.10 20.55
N PRO A 421 -24.56 -1.68 20.06
CA PRO A 421 -24.90 -3.09 20.29
C PRO A 421 -23.89 -4.07 19.67
N LEU A 422 -23.18 -3.67 18.60
CA LEU A 422 -22.10 -4.47 17.99
C LEU A 422 -20.77 -4.41 18.79
N ASN A 423 -20.73 -3.65 19.89
CA ASN A 423 -19.59 -3.58 20.82
C ASN A 423 -18.27 -3.10 20.21
N ARG A 424 -18.35 -2.25 19.17
CA ARG A 424 -17.19 -1.68 18.47
C ARG A 424 -16.28 -0.86 19.38
N ARG A 425 -16.82 -0.26 20.44
CA ARG A 425 -16.04 0.47 21.47
C ARG A 425 -14.91 -0.35 22.12
N PHE A 426 -14.93 -1.67 22.00
CA PHE A 426 -13.88 -2.56 22.51
C PHE A 426 -12.80 -2.90 21.46
N ALA A 427 -12.73 -2.19 20.33
CA ALA A 427 -11.70 -2.39 19.30
C ALA A 427 -10.25 -2.30 19.84
N THR A 428 -10.01 -1.48 20.86
CA THR A 428 -8.71 -1.30 21.53
C THR A 428 -8.41 -2.30 22.64
N VAL A 429 -9.34 -3.22 22.96
CA VAL A 429 -9.11 -4.25 23.98
C VAL A 429 -8.10 -5.28 23.45
N PRO A 430 -6.98 -5.54 24.15
CA PRO A 430 -5.98 -6.51 23.71
C PRO A 430 -6.60 -7.90 23.50
N LYS A 431 -6.53 -8.41 22.28
CA LYS A 431 -6.96 -9.78 21.95
C LYS A 431 -5.88 -10.80 22.34
N PRO A 432 -6.26 -12.05 22.68
CA PRO A 432 -5.30 -13.07 23.06
C PRO A 432 -4.36 -13.43 21.90
N ASP A 433 -3.12 -13.78 22.24
CA ASP A 433 -2.10 -14.28 21.29
C ASP A 433 -2.65 -15.35 20.33
N VAL A 434 -2.48 -15.11 19.04
CA VAL A 434 -2.88 -16.06 17.97
C VAL A 434 -1.91 -17.25 17.93
N VAL A 435 -2.45 -18.45 17.67
CA VAL A 435 -1.67 -19.64 17.32
C VAL A 435 -2.12 -20.08 15.94
N VAL A 436 -1.19 -20.12 14.98
CA VAL A 436 -1.49 -20.50 13.60
C VAL A 436 -1.39 -22.01 13.43
N GLN A 437 -2.46 -22.62 12.95
CA GLN A 437 -2.51 -24.04 12.64
C GLN A 437 -1.95 -24.27 11.24
N VAL A 438 -1.09 -25.27 11.07
CA VAL A 438 -0.49 -25.61 9.77
C VAL A 438 -0.66 -27.11 9.53
N CYS A 439 -1.51 -27.46 8.57
CA CYS A 439 -1.58 -28.84 8.09
C CYS A 439 -0.63 -29.00 6.89
N ILE A 440 0.32 -29.93 7.01
CA ILE A 440 1.28 -30.26 5.96
C ILE A 440 0.72 -31.47 5.21
N LEU A 441 0.50 -31.31 3.90
CA LEU A 441 0.02 -32.40 3.04
C LEU A 441 1.10 -32.85 2.07
N ALA A 442 1.02 -34.09 1.60
CA ALA A 442 1.82 -34.58 0.48
C ALA A 442 1.02 -34.54 -0.83
N GLU A 443 1.62 -34.07 -1.91
CA GLU A 443 1.03 -34.15 -3.25
C GLU A 443 0.82 -35.61 -3.70
N THR A 444 1.74 -36.52 -3.31
CA THR A 444 1.72 -37.94 -3.70
C THR A 444 2.14 -38.87 -2.56
N ASP A 445 1.76 -40.15 -2.63
CA ASP A 445 2.18 -41.17 -1.66
C ASP A 445 3.71 -41.40 -1.60
N SER A 446 4.44 -41.13 -2.69
CA SER A 446 5.91 -41.18 -2.68
C SER A 446 6.49 -40.07 -1.81
N ILE A 447 6.00 -38.83 -1.93
CA ILE A 447 6.39 -37.70 -1.08
C ILE A 447 6.00 -37.95 0.39
N LYS A 448 4.81 -38.51 0.65
CA LYS A 448 4.37 -38.96 1.98
C LYS A 448 5.34 -39.98 2.59
N ALA A 449 5.83 -40.94 1.80
CA ALA A 449 6.83 -41.91 2.25
C ALA A 449 8.21 -41.26 2.51
N ILE A 450 8.61 -40.24 1.76
CA ILE A 450 9.84 -39.46 1.99
C ILE A 450 9.74 -38.66 3.30
N LEU A 451 8.62 -37.95 3.53
CA LEU A 451 8.38 -37.18 4.75
C LEU A 451 8.33 -38.07 5.99
N LYS A 452 7.70 -39.24 5.89
CA LYS A 452 7.65 -40.23 6.97
C LYS A 452 9.05 -40.73 7.38
N LYS A 453 9.97 -40.92 6.42
CA LYS A 453 11.38 -41.26 6.72
C LYS A 453 12.12 -40.17 7.52
N GLN A 454 11.67 -38.91 7.43
CA GLN A 454 12.22 -37.77 8.17
C GLN A 454 11.53 -37.53 9.52
N GLY A 455 10.60 -38.39 9.94
CA GLY A 455 9.85 -38.23 11.19
C GLY A 455 8.66 -37.25 11.10
N ILE A 456 8.21 -36.94 9.88
CA ILE A 456 7.08 -36.02 9.64
C ILE A 456 5.90 -36.86 9.13
N GLU A 457 4.88 -37.05 9.97
CA GLU A 457 3.65 -37.72 9.55
C GLU A 457 2.72 -36.74 8.84
N VAL A 458 2.29 -37.10 7.63
CA VAL A 458 1.45 -36.28 6.75
C VAL A 458 0.40 -37.13 6.04
N GLU A 459 -0.66 -36.47 5.58
CA GLU A 459 -1.75 -37.03 4.78
C GLU A 459 -1.64 -36.51 3.34
N THR A 460 -2.12 -37.26 2.36
CA THR A 460 -2.27 -36.78 0.98
C THR A 460 -3.56 -35.97 0.83
N VAL A 461 -3.70 -35.25 -0.28
CA VAL A 461 -4.95 -34.58 -0.66
C VAL A 461 -6.13 -35.56 -0.78
N ALA A 462 -5.87 -36.84 -1.12
CA ALA A 462 -6.90 -37.87 -1.17
C ALA A 462 -7.28 -38.42 0.22
N ASP A 463 -6.32 -38.52 1.15
CA ASP A 463 -6.56 -39.06 2.51
C ASP A 463 -7.45 -38.16 3.37
N VAL A 464 -7.46 -36.84 3.12
CA VAL A 464 -8.19 -35.86 3.96
C VAL A 464 -9.69 -35.75 3.65
N TYR A 465 -10.20 -36.49 2.67
CA TYR A 465 -11.62 -36.58 2.36
C TYR A 465 -12.43 -37.01 3.62
N PRO A 466 -13.54 -36.34 3.98
CA PRO A 466 -14.39 -35.47 3.15
C PRO A 466 -13.97 -34.00 3.03
N ILE A 467 -12.87 -33.58 3.65
CA ILE A 467 -12.37 -32.20 3.51
C ILE A 467 -11.72 -32.06 2.13
N ARG A 468 -12.24 -31.14 1.29
CA ARG A 468 -11.72 -30.90 -0.05
C ARG A 468 -10.68 -29.78 -0.03
N VAL A 469 -9.47 -30.07 -0.54
CA VAL A 469 -8.40 -29.08 -0.69
C VAL A 469 -8.45 -28.50 -2.10
N GLN A 470 -8.42 -27.17 -2.23
CA GLN A 470 -8.55 -26.48 -3.51
C GLN A 470 -7.55 -25.29 -3.63
N PRO A 471 -7.13 -24.88 -4.84
CA PRO A 471 -6.29 -23.69 -5.01
C PRO A 471 -7.05 -22.38 -4.71
N ALA A 472 -6.37 -21.37 -4.15
CA ALA A 472 -6.94 -20.07 -3.77
C ALA A 472 -7.81 -19.40 -4.85
N ARG A 473 -7.43 -19.52 -6.13
CA ARG A 473 -8.18 -18.96 -7.27
C ARG A 473 -9.64 -19.44 -7.37
N ILE A 474 -9.93 -20.65 -6.88
CA ILE A 474 -11.27 -21.22 -6.87
C ILE A 474 -12.17 -20.45 -5.89
N LEU A 475 -11.61 -20.04 -4.74
CA LEU A 475 -12.30 -19.19 -3.77
C LEU A 475 -12.63 -17.81 -4.35
N SER A 476 -11.73 -17.21 -5.13
CA SER A 476 -12.01 -15.97 -5.88
C SER A 476 -13.19 -16.12 -6.84
N HIS A 477 -13.29 -17.24 -7.56
CA HIS A 477 -14.43 -17.51 -8.45
C HIS A 477 -15.75 -17.78 -7.70
N ILE A 478 -15.69 -18.36 -6.50
CA ILE A 478 -16.86 -18.53 -5.63
C ILE A 478 -17.37 -17.15 -5.16
N TYR A 479 -16.49 -16.31 -4.59
CA TYR A 479 -16.87 -14.97 -4.13
C TYR A 479 -17.30 -14.03 -5.27
N ALA A 480 -16.84 -14.22 -6.50
CA ALA A 480 -17.33 -13.47 -7.67
C ALA A 480 -18.83 -13.67 -7.98
N ARG A 481 -19.49 -14.67 -7.36
CA ARG A 481 -20.95 -14.87 -7.45
C ARG A 481 -21.74 -14.13 -6.37
N LEU A 482 -21.09 -13.70 -5.28
CA LEU A 482 -21.74 -13.03 -4.15
C LEU A 482 -22.39 -11.71 -4.59
N GLY A 483 -23.61 -11.45 -4.15
CA GLY A 483 -24.38 -10.23 -4.47
C GLY A 483 -24.92 -10.15 -5.90
N ARG A 484 -24.82 -11.21 -6.72
CA ARG A 484 -25.33 -11.20 -8.10
C ARG A 484 -26.86 -11.19 -8.11
N ASN A 485 -27.46 -10.18 -8.73
CA ASN A 485 -28.92 -10.06 -8.85
C ASN A 485 -29.35 -9.70 -10.28
N LYS A 486 -30.04 -10.64 -10.95
CA LYS A 486 -30.53 -10.45 -12.34
C LYS A 486 -31.63 -9.40 -12.47
N ARG A 487 -32.47 -9.19 -11.45
CA ARG A 487 -33.61 -8.24 -11.50
C ARG A 487 -33.14 -6.78 -11.49
N MET A 488 -32.00 -6.55 -10.82
CA MET A 488 -31.35 -5.23 -10.69
C MET A 488 -30.10 -5.07 -11.55
N ASN A 489 -29.83 -5.99 -12.49
CA ASN A 489 -28.62 -5.98 -13.34
C ASN A 489 -27.28 -5.97 -12.56
N LEU A 490 -27.27 -6.38 -11.29
CA LEU A 490 -26.06 -6.42 -10.46
C LEU A 490 -25.22 -7.66 -10.78
N SER A 491 -23.97 -7.47 -11.18
CA SER A 491 -23.06 -8.56 -11.57
C SER A 491 -22.58 -9.43 -10.39
N GLY A 492 -22.55 -8.85 -9.18
CA GLY A 492 -21.91 -9.42 -7.99
C GLY A 492 -20.53 -8.80 -7.72
N ARG A 493 -19.68 -9.48 -6.92
CA ARG A 493 -18.32 -9.03 -6.62
C ARG A 493 -17.43 -9.09 -7.88
N PRO A 494 -16.65 -8.05 -8.21
CA PRO A 494 -15.61 -8.14 -9.23
C PRO A 494 -14.59 -9.25 -8.89
N PHE A 495 -14.05 -9.92 -9.89
CA PHE A 495 -12.98 -10.89 -9.66
C PHE A 495 -11.74 -10.17 -9.11
N ARG A 496 -11.36 -10.53 -7.88
CA ARG A 496 -10.10 -10.15 -7.22
C ARG A 496 -9.56 -11.38 -6.50
N TYR A 497 -8.25 -11.43 -6.32
CA TYR A 497 -7.59 -12.51 -5.58
C TYR A 497 -8.02 -12.55 -4.11
N MET A 498 -7.74 -13.67 -3.45
CA MET A 498 -8.09 -13.92 -2.05
C MET A 498 -6.81 -13.96 -1.24
N GLY A 499 -6.66 -13.01 -0.31
CA GLY A 499 -5.47 -12.91 0.51
C GLY A 499 -5.32 -14.05 1.53
N VAL A 500 -4.28 -13.93 2.34
CA VAL A 500 -3.92 -14.94 3.35
C VAL A 500 -5.00 -15.08 4.43
N LEU A 501 -5.77 -14.02 4.74
CA LEU A 501 -6.81 -14.08 5.78
C LEU A 501 -8.03 -14.86 5.28
N GLY A 502 -8.43 -14.66 4.02
CA GLY A 502 -9.45 -15.49 3.36
C GLY A 502 -9.02 -16.95 3.22
N THR A 503 -7.84 -17.22 2.67
CA THR A 503 -7.38 -18.61 2.41
C THR A 503 -7.11 -19.43 3.68
N SER A 504 -6.81 -18.80 4.82
CA SER A 504 -6.54 -19.48 6.10
C SER A 504 -7.79 -19.87 6.91
N LYS A 505 -8.95 -20.00 6.24
CA LYS A 505 -10.24 -20.42 6.83
C LYS A 505 -10.65 -21.79 6.29
N LEU A 506 -11.51 -22.47 7.03
CA LEU A 506 -12.33 -23.57 6.51
C LEU A 506 -13.66 -23.02 6.01
N TYR A 507 -14.18 -23.59 4.93
CA TYR A 507 -15.41 -23.12 4.29
C TYR A 507 -16.42 -24.26 4.18
N ASP A 508 -17.61 -24.07 4.76
CA ASP A 508 -18.73 -24.98 4.54
C ASP A 508 -19.54 -24.50 3.31
N ILE A 509 -19.64 -25.35 2.30
CA ILE A 509 -20.36 -25.11 1.05
C ILE A 509 -21.23 -26.34 0.79
N ARG A 510 -22.57 -26.19 0.85
CA ARG A 510 -23.53 -27.30 0.68
C ARG A 510 -23.25 -28.53 1.58
N LYS A 511 -22.78 -28.32 2.83
CA LYS A 511 -22.39 -29.36 3.81
C LYS A 511 -21.08 -30.10 3.50
N ASN A 512 -20.31 -29.63 2.51
CA ASN A 512 -18.96 -30.10 2.25
C ASN A 512 -17.96 -29.07 2.78
N ILE A 513 -16.93 -29.54 3.50
CA ILE A 513 -15.88 -28.66 4.05
C ILE A 513 -14.78 -28.51 3.00
N PHE A 514 -14.44 -27.27 2.68
CA PHE A 514 -13.34 -26.88 1.81
C PHE A 514 -12.25 -26.17 2.60
N THR A 515 -11.00 -26.36 2.17
CA THR A 515 -9.84 -25.56 2.60
C THR A 515 -9.06 -25.15 1.36
N PHE A 516 -8.43 -23.98 1.41
CA PHE A 516 -7.72 -23.42 0.26
C PHE A 516 -6.22 -23.33 0.53
N THR A 517 -5.40 -23.72 -0.45
CA THR A 517 -3.95 -23.58 -0.35
C THR A 517 -3.56 -22.10 -0.46
N PRO A 518 -2.48 -21.63 0.21
CA PRO A 518 -1.95 -20.29 0.01
C PRO A 518 -1.70 -19.98 -1.47
N GLN A 519 -1.96 -18.73 -1.86
CA GLN A 519 -1.88 -18.31 -3.25
C GLN A 519 -0.47 -18.50 -3.85
N PHE A 520 0.58 -18.16 -3.09
CA PHE A 520 1.98 -18.23 -3.52
C PHE A 520 2.51 -19.62 -3.92
N ILE A 521 1.70 -20.68 -3.76
CA ILE A 521 2.03 -22.05 -4.15
C ILE A 521 1.55 -22.35 -5.59
N ASP A 522 0.69 -21.51 -6.18
CA ASP A 522 0.11 -21.73 -7.52
C ASP A 522 1.11 -21.47 -8.66
N GLN A 523 1.96 -22.47 -8.91
CA GLN A 523 2.98 -22.48 -9.97
C GLN A 523 2.44 -22.19 -11.38
N GLN A 524 1.11 -22.26 -11.60
CA GLN A 524 0.51 -21.94 -12.90
C GLN A 524 0.52 -20.43 -13.18
N GLN A 525 0.50 -19.59 -12.13
CA GLN A 525 0.52 -18.12 -12.25
C GLN A 525 1.94 -17.59 -12.48
N PHE A 526 2.88 -17.87 -11.56
CA PHE A 526 4.19 -17.20 -11.55
C PHE A 526 5.33 -18.04 -10.94
N TYR A 527 6.59 -17.75 -11.30
CA TYR A 527 7.74 -18.63 -11.02
C TYR A 527 8.39 -18.45 -9.63
N LEU A 528 7.92 -17.54 -8.78
CA LEU A 528 8.51 -17.35 -7.44
C LEU A 528 8.47 -18.65 -6.61
N ALA A 529 7.45 -19.49 -6.83
CA ALA A 529 7.28 -20.81 -6.25
C ALA A 529 8.29 -21.88 -6.74
N LEU A 530 9.17 -21.58 -7.70
CA LEU A 530 10.24 -22.50 -8.13
C LEU A 530 11.49 -22.41 -7.23
N ASP A 531 11.60 -21.36 -6.41
CA ASP A 531 12.68 -21.18 -5.44
C ASP A 531 12.22 -21.62 -4.04
N ASN A 532 12.76 -22.76 -3.60
CA ASN A 532 12.47 -23.35 -2.28
C ASN A 532 12.88 -22.45 -1.09
N LYS A 533 13.85 -21.53 -1.24
CA LYS A 533 14.14 -20.52 -0.20
C LYS A 533 13.04 -19.45 -0.18
N MET A 534 12.54 -19.05 -1.35
CA MET A 534 11.50 -18.03 -1.50
C MET A 534 10.16 -18.51 -0.95
N ILE A 535 9.74 -19.74 -1.25
CA ILE A 535 8.55 -20.39 -0.64
C ILE A 535 8.59 -20.30 0.89
N VAL A 536 9.73 -20.66 1.49
CA VAL A 536 9.93 -20.66 2.95
C VAL A 536 9.86 -19.24 3.54
N GLU A 537 10.24 -18.23 2.76
CA GLU A 537 10.20 -16.80 3.13
C GLU A 537 8.81 -16.18 2.93
N MET A 538 8.05 -16.61 1.93
CA MET A 538 6.65 -16.23 1.73
C MET A 538 5.78 -16.81 2.84
N LEU A 539 5.88 -18.12 3.12
CA LEU A 539 5.21 -18.76 4.26
C LEU A 539 5.56 -18.11 5.60
N ARG A 540 6.83 -17.72 5.79
CA ARG A 540 7.28 -16.96 6.98
C ARG A 540 6.56 -15.62 7.13
N THR A 541 6.45 -14.88 6.02
CA THR A 541 5.80 -13.57 5.96
C THR A 541 4.31 -13.71 6.28
N ASP A 542 3.65 -14.71 5.69
CA ASP A 542 2.23 -14.99 5.83
C ASP A 542 1.86 -15.45 7.25
N LEU A 543 2.66 -16.33 7.86
CA LEU A 543 2.48 -16.73 9.26
C LEU A 543 2.61 -15.56 10.23
N SER A 544 3.58 -14.66 10.01
CA SER A 544 3.74 -13.43 10.80
C SER A 544 2.57 -12.47 10.64
N TYR A 545 2.08 -12.32 9.40
CA TYR A 545 0.93 -11.49 9.08
C TYR A 545 -0.35 -12.03 9.73
N LEU A 546 -0.62 -13.34 9.64
CA LEU A 546 -1.73 -13.99 10.36
C LEU A 546 -1.60 -13.80 11.87
N CYS A 547 -0.43 -14.05 12.47
CA CYS A 547 -0.26 -13.90 13.91
C CYS A 547 -0.52 -12.48 14.42
N SER A 548 -0.18 -11.46 13.62
CA SER A 548 -0.34 -10.05 13.97
C SER A 548 -1.73 -9.48 13.61
N ARG A 549 -2.36 -9.95 12.52
CA ARG A 549 -3.60 -9.39 11.94
C ARG A 549 -4.85 -10.27 12.07
N TRP A 550 -4.74 -11.51 12.55
CA TRP A 550 -5.93 -12.34 12.77
C TRP A 550 -6.79 -11.79 13.91
N ARG A 551 -8.08 -11.60 13.65
CA ARG A 551 -9.05 -10.99 14.59
C ARG A 551 -10.36 -11.75 14.73
N MET A 552 -10.54 -12.81 13.94
CA MET A 552 -11.74 -13.63 13.83
C MET A 552 -11.83 -14.70 14.93
N THR A 553 -13.04 -15.23 15.13
CA THR A 553 -13.30 -16.38 15.99
C THR A 553 -12.73 -17.66 15.38
N GLY A 554 -12.07 -18.49 16.19
CA GLY A 554 -11.34 -19.66 15.71
C GLY A 554 -9.93 -19.32 15.21
N ARG A 555 -9.09 -20.35 15.07
CA ARG A 555 -7.67 -20.20 14.72
C ARG A 555 -7.47 -20.17 13.19
N PRO A 556 -6.51 -19.38 12.68
CA PRO A 556 -6.12 -19.45 11.28
C PRO A 556 -5.51 -20.81 10.99
N THR A 557 -5.94 -21.44 9.89
CA THR A 557 -5.50 -22.79 9.48
C THR A 557 -4.97 -22.75 8.06
N ILE A 558 -3.65 -22.90 7.90
CA ILE A 558 -2.99 -23.01 6.60
C ILE A 558 -2.93 -24.48 6.17
N THR A 559 -3.35 -24.75 4.93
CA THR A 559 -3.13 -26.04 4.26
C THR A 559 -1.95 -25.94 3.29
N PHE A 560 -0.81 -26.53 3.66
CA PHE A 560 0.47 -26.39 2.95
C PHE A 560 0.89 -27.72 2.27
N PRO A 561 0.66 -27.89 0.95
CA PRO A 561 1.08 -29.08 0.23
C PRO A 561 2.59 -29.05 -0.09
N ILE A 562 3.25 -30.18 0.12
CA ILE A 562 4.62 -30.46 -0.34
C ILE A 562 4.54 -31.13 -1.71
N SER A 563 5.03 -30.42 -2.72
CA SER A 563 5.07 -30.87 -4.11
C SER A 563 6.43 -31.42 -4.52
N GLN A 564 6.49 -32.06 -5.68
CA GLN A 564 7.72 -32.63 -6.25
C GLN A 564 8.86 -31.61 -6.41
N THR A 565 8.55 -30.32 -6.63
CA THR A 565 9.57 -29.25 -6.77
C THR A 565 10.27 -28.89 -5.46
N MET A 566 9.70 -29.29 -4.31
CA MET A 566 10.27 -29.07 -2.97
C MET A 566 11.25 -30.17 -2.53
N LEU A 567 11.51 -31.14 -3.39
CA LEU A 567 12.52 -32.18 -3.18
C LEU A 567 13.93 -31.67 -3.55
N ASP A 568 14.94 -32.47 -3.22
CA ASP A 568 16.30 -32.30 -3.73
C ASP A 568 16.42 -32.64 -5.23
N GLU A 569 17.57 -32.36 -5.83
CA GLU A 569 17.86 -32.60 -7.25
C GLU A 569 17.79 -34.10 -7.65
N THR A 570 17.83 -35.01 -6.67
CA THR A 570 17.67 -36.45 -6.92
C THR A 570 16.21 -36.91 -6.87
N GLY A 571 15.31 -36.08 -6.35
CA GLY A 571 13.93 -36.45 -6.06
C GLY A 571 13.77 -37.49 -4.94
N THR A 572 14.83 -37.80 -4.18
CA THR A 572 14.82 -38.87 -3.17
C THR A 572 14.68 -38.36 -1.74
N SER A 573 15.00 -37.08 -1.47
CA SER A 573 14.82 -36.46 -0.17
C SER A 573 14.23 -35.03 -0.27
N ILE A 574 13.80 -34.46 0.86
CA ILE A 574 13.26 -33.10 0.94
C ILE A 574 14.40 -32.09 0.84
N HIS A 575 14.23 -31.01 0.08
CA HIS A 575 15.22 -29.94 -0.02
C HIS A 575 15.60 -29.39 1.39
N PRO A 576 16.89 -29.24 1.74
CA PRO A 576 17.31 -28.94 3.12
C PRO A 576 16.64 -27.72 3.77
N THR A 577 16.41 -26.65 3.00
CA THR A 577 15.72 -25.45 3.50
C THR A 577 14.25 -25.71 3.86
N VAL A 578 13.57 -26.56 3.08
CA VAL A 578 12.18 -26.95 3.33
C VAL A 578 12.12 -27.86 4.55
N LEU A 579 13.01 -28.85 4.63
CA LEU A 579 13.10 -29.74 5.80
C LEU A 579 13.39 -28.98 7.10
N ALA A 580 14.26 -27.97 7.06
CA ALA A 580 14.55 -27.09 8.21
C ALA A 580 13.36 -26.21 8.60
N MET A 581 12.54 -25.79 7.63
CA MET A 581 11.28 -25.07 7.89
C MET A 581 10.25 -26.00 8.55
N LEU A 582 10.04 -27.20 8.02
CA LEU A 582 9.08 -28.17 8.54
C LEU A 582 9.38 -28.57 10.00
N ARG A 583 10.67 -28.78 10.33
CA ARG A 583 11.10 -29.04 11.72
C ARG A 583 10.78 -27.86 12.65
N LYS A 584 11.03 -26.62 12.24
CA LYS A 584 10.68 -25.42 13.04
C LYS A 584 9.18 -25.24 13.23
N LEU A 585 8.35 -25.67 12.26
CA LEU A 585 6.90 -25.69 12.45
C LEU A 585 6.49 -26.71 13.52
N GLN A 586 7.11 -27.89 13.54
CA GLN A 586 6.92 -28.92 14.58
C GLN A 586 7.44 -28.46 15.96
N ASP A 587 8.52 -27.68 16.02
CA ASP A 587 9.04 -27.05 17.24
C ASP A 587 8.08 -25.99 17.84
N GLY A 588 7.03 -25.61 17.11
CA GLY A 588 5.93 -24.76 17.59
C GLY A 588 6.14 -23.24 17.43
N TYR A 589 7.20 -22.80 16.75
CA TYR A 589 7.44 -21.38 16.48
C TYR A 589 8.20 -21.14 15.17
N PHE A 590 7.59 -20.37 14.26
CA PHE A 590 8.23 -20.00 13.01
C PHE A 590 7.81 -18.59 12.56
N GLY A 591 8.79 -17.80 12.13
CA GLY A 591 8.54 -16.51 11.47
C GLY A 591 8.00 -15.38 12.35
N GLY A 592 8.02 -15.51 13.68
CA GLY A 592 7.35 -14.58 14.59
C GLY A 592 6.01 -15.08 15.10
N ALA A 593 5.49 -16.17 14.53
CA ALA A 593 4.23 -16.79 14.90
C ALA A 593 4.42 -18.05 15.74
N ARG A 594 3.54 -18.25 16.73
CA ARG A 594 3.38 -19.56 17.36
C ARG A 594 2.60 -20.47 16.42
N THR A 595 3.15 -21.65 16.14
CA THR A 595 2.58 -22.60 15.17
C THR A 595 2.14 -23.89 15.85
N GLN A 596 1.11 -24.53 15.30
CA GLN A 596 0.70 -25.87 15.69
C GLN A 596 0.55 -26.73 14.42
N THR A 597 1.40 -27.74 14.27
CA THR A 597 1.27 -28.74 13.19
C THR A 597 0.35 -29.88 13.62
N GLY A 598 -0.47 -30.39 12.69
CA GLY A 598 -1.44 -31.45 12.96
C GLY A 598 -2.29 -31.77 11.73
N LYS A 599 -3.27 -32.66 11.88
CA LYS A 599 -4.15 -33.07 10.79
C LYS A 599 -5.32 -32.09 10.61
N LEU A 600 -5.82 -31.95 9.38
CA LEU A 600 -7.00 -31.12 9.11
C LEU A 600 -8.23 -31.58 9.92
N SER A 601 -8.40 -32.90 10.08
CA SER A 601 -9.48 -33.51 10.88
C SER A 601 -9.42 -33.17 12.38
N GLU A 602 -8.20 -32.99 12.93
CA GLU A 602 -7.99 -32.58 14.33
C GLU A 602 -8.31 -31.09 14.53
N PHE A 603 -8.07 -30.26 13.51
CA PHE A 603 -8.25 -28.81 13.60
C PHE A 603 -9.70 -28.35 13.42
N LEU A 604 -10.58 -29.13 12.76
CA LEU A 604 -12.00 -28.80 12.48
C LEU A 604 -12.77 -28.11 13.61
N THR A 605 -12.52 -28.48 14.87
CA THR A 605 -13.23 -27.94 16.06
C THR A 605 -12.65 -26.63 16.60
N THR A 606 -11.49 -26.20 16.09
CA THR A 606 -10.68 -25.08 16.58
C THR A 606 -10.33 -24.05 15.51
N SER A 607 -10.38 -24.45 14.23
CA SER A 607 -10.24 -23.58 13.07
C SER A 607 -11.35 -22.53 13.01
N CYS A 608 -11.09 -21.42 12.33
CA CYS A 608 -12.15 -20.54 11.86
C CYS A 608 -12.90 -21.18 10.69
N CYS A 609 -14.22 -21.27 10.79
CA CYS A 609 -15.11 -21.88 9.80
C CYS A 609 -16.14 -20.85 9.34
N THR A 610 -16.25 -20.60 8.04
CA THR A 610 -17.24 -19.69 7.44
C THR A 610 -18.19 -20.49 6.54
N HIS A 611 -19.50 -20.29 6.67
CA HIS A 611 -20.51 -20.97 5.87
C HIS A 611 -20.95 -20.10 4.69
N LEU A 612 -20.85 -20.60 3.45
CA LEU A 612 -21.14 -19.85 2.21
C LEU A 612 -22.53 -20.18 1.67
N SER A 613 -23.55 -19.84 2.45
CA SER A 613 -24.98 -20.07 2.17
C SER A 613 -25.46 -19.54 0.82
N PHE A 614 -24.84 -18.49 0.26
CA PHE A 614 -25.20 -17.95 -1.06
C PHE A 614 -24.90 -18.93 -2.23
N MET A 615 -24.16 -20.02 -1.98
CA MET A 615 -23.93 -21.10 -2.94
C MET A 615 -24.97 -22.23 -2.85
N ASP A 616 -25.82 -22.23 -1.83
CA ASP A 616 -26.88 -23.23 -1.66
C ASP A 616 -28.02 -23.03 -2.69
N PRO A 617 -28.70 -24.11 -3.11
CA PRO A 617 -29.80 -24.00 -4.07
C PRO A 617 -31.00 -23.26 -3.46
N GLY A 618 -31.13 -21.96 -3.80
CA GLY A 618 -32.28 -21.15 -3.43
C GLY A 618 -33.59 -21.61 -4.08
N PRO A 619 -34.74 -21.02 -3.71
CA PRO A 619 -36.05 -21.40 -4.26
C PRO A 619 -36.14 -21.23 -5.78
N GLU A 620 -35.45 -20.24 -6.37
CA GLU A 620 -35.35 -20.10 -7.84
C GLU A 620 -34.53 -21.21 -8.50
N GLY A 621 -33.63 -21.89 -7.78
CA GLY A 621 -32.83 -23.01 -8.29
C GLY A 621 -33.68 -24.20 -8.76
N LYS A 622 -34.92 -24.31 -8.26
CA LYS A 622 -35.88 -25.33 -8.73
C LYS A 622 -36.51 -25.01 -10.09
N LEU A 623 -36.42 -23.76 -10.58
CA LEU A 623 -36.97 -23.35 -11.87
C LEU A 623 -35.95 -23.43 -13.01
N TYR A 624 -34.64 -23.31 -12.71
CA TYR A 624 -33.58 -23.46 -13.72
C TYR A 624 -33.32 -24.92 -14.13
N ALA A 625 -33.92 -25.90 -13.44
CA ALA A 625 -33.86 -27.31 -13.84
C ALA A 625 -34.80 -27.63 -15.03
N ASP A 626 -35.93 -26.92 -15.17
CA ASP A 626 -36.92 -27.16 -16.22
C ASP A 626 -36.44 -26.69 -17.61
N ASP A 627 -35.57 -25.68 -17.68
CA ASP A 627 -35.10 -25.07 -18.94
C ASP A 627 -34.11 -25.96 -19.72
N TYR A 628 -33.64 -27.06 -19.11
CA TYR A 628 -32.76 -28.06 -19.73
C TYR A 628 -33.49 -29.33 -20.23
N GLY A 629 -34.82 -29.37 -20.18
CA GLY A 629 -35.62 -30.32 -20.97
C GLY A 629 -35.43 -31.81 -20.64
N LEU A 630 -35.01 -32.15 -19.41
CA LEU A 630 -34.95 -33.53 -18.94
C LEU A 630 -36.28 -33.92 -18.29
N SER A 631 -36.90 -35.00 -18.79
CA SER A 631 -38.25 -35.42 -18.40
C SER A 631 -38.33 -35.89 -16.95
N ILE A 632 -39.39 -35.45 -16.26
CA ILE A 632 -39.63 -35.63 -14.82
C ILE A 632 -39.83 -37.09 -14.34
N ASP A 633 -39.95 -38.06 -15.24
CA ASP A 633 -40.37 -39.45 -14.92
C ASP A 633 -39.22 -40.42 -14.53
N SER A 634 -37.95 -40.00 -14.50
CA SER A 634 -36.83 -40.87 -14.07
C SER A 634 -36.42 -40.71 -12.60
N TYR A 635 -37.06 -39.80 -11.86
CA TYR A 635 -36.57 -39.34 -10.55
C TYR A 635 -36.76 -40.33 -9.37
N SER A 636 -37.44 -41.47 -9.58
CA SER A 636 -37.86 -42.35 -8.48
C SER A 636 -37.00 -43.61 -8.25
N GLU A 637 -36.09 -43.97 -9.16
CA GLU A 637 -35.28 -45.22 -9.05
C GLU A 637 -33.77 -45.01 -8.83
N LEU A 638 -33.28 -43.76 -8.88
CA LEU A 638 -31.84 -43.44 -8.72
C LEU A 638 -31.44 -42.94 -7.31
N MET A 639 -32.36 -42.88 -6.35
CA MET A 639 -32.07 -42.50 -4.95
C MET A 639 -31.27 -43.55 -4.14
N ALA A 640 -30.65 -44.52 -4.83
CA ALA A 640 -29.91 -45.64 -4.22
C ALA A 640 -28.56 -45.94 -4.89
N ALA A 641 -27.99 -45.01 -5.67
CA ALA A 641 -26.57 -45.04 -6.05
C ALA A 641 -26.05 -43.65 -6.46
N ASP A 642 -24.92 -43.26 -5.86
CA ASP A 642 -23.96 -42.25 -6.33
C ASP A 642 -24.51 -40.84 -6.66
N VAL A 643 -24.74 -40.02 -5.61
CA VAL A 643 -24.99 -38.58 -5.75
C VAL A 643 -23.67 -37.87 -6.05
N CYS A 644 -23.31 -37.80 -7.32
CA CYS A 644 -22.19 -36.99 -7.78
C CYS A 644 -22.56 -35.50 -7.63
N ASP A 645 -21.85 -34.80 -6.74
CA ASP A 645 -22.14 -33.43 -6.32
C ASP A 645 -21.93 -32.41 -7.47
N GLU A 646 -23.01 -31.78 -7.94
CA GLU A 646 -22.98 -30.78 -9.02
C GLU A 646 -22.02 -29.61 -8.74
N VAL A 647 -21.77 -29.27 -7.47
CA VAL A 647 -20.78 -28.24 -7.12
C VAL A 647 -19.36 -28.80 -7.18
N ALA A 648 -19.13 -30.07 -6.83
CA ALA A 648 -17.86 -30.74 -7.14
C ALA A 648 -17.61 -30.63 -8.64
N GLN A 649 -18.53 -31.10 -9.48
CA GLN A 649 -18.41 -31.05 -10.93
C GLN A 649 -18.20 -29.62 -11.46
N TYR A 650 -18.87 -28.60 -10.91
CA TYR A 650 -18.64 -27.21 -11.31
C TYR A 650 -17.25 -26.69 -10.92
N LEU A 651 -16.76 -27.00 -9.72
CA LEU A 651 -15.44 -26.58 -9.24
C LEU A 651 -14.32 -27.36 -9.95
N ASP A 652 -14.52 -28.65 -10.21
CA ASP A 652 -13.62 -29.52 -10.96
C ASP A 652 -13.58 -29.09 -12.43
N HIS A 653 -14.71 -28.73 -13.04
CA HIS A 653 -14.77 -28.12 -14.38
C HIS A 653 -14.05 -26.75 -14.43
N LEU A 654 -14.07 -25.96 -13.34
CA LEU A 654 -13.23 -24.75 -13.25
C LEU A 654 -11.73 -25.09 -13.22
N LEU A 655 -11.32 -26.19 -12.57
CA LEU A 655 -9.94 -26.69 -12.63
C LEU A 655 -9.59 -27.17 -14.05
N GLU A 656 -10.44 -27.98 -14.68
CA GLU A 656 -10.21 -28.54 -16.03
C GLU A 656 -10.12 -27.47 -17.13
N HIS A 657 -10.89 -26.38 -17.01
CA HIS A 657 -10.83 -25.25 -17.94
C HIS A 657 -9.69 -24.26 -17.64
N THR A 658 -9.04 -24.34 -16.48
CA THR A 658 -7.86 -23.52 -16.13
C THR A 658 -6.54 -24.27 -16.22
N ALA A 659 -6.56 -25.61 -16.22
CA ALA A 659 -5.40 -26.44 -16.54
C ALA A 659 -5.02 -26.30 -18.03
N PRO A 660 -3.73 -26.34 -18.39
CA PRO A 660 -3.32 -26.51 -19.77
C PRO A 660 -3.81 -27.88 -20.26
N LYS A 661 -4.74 -27.89 -21.22
CA LYS A 661 -5.28 -29.12 -21.78
C LYS A 661 -4.17 -29.87 -22.54
N ALA A 662 -3.83 -31.07 -22.08
CA ALA A 662 -3.27 -32.08 -22.96
C ALA A 662 -4.22 -32.24 -24.16
N ALA A 663 -3.69 -32.10 -25.38
CA ALA A 663 -4.46 -31.67 -26.55
C ALA A 663 -5.74 -32.49 -26.82
N GLN A 664 -6.92 -31.85 -26.70
CA GLN A 664 -8.15 -32.29 -27.34
C GLN A 664 -8.94 -31.13 -27.95
N LYS A 665 -9.54 -31.40 -29.11
CA LYS A 665 -9.96 -30.42 -30.13
C LYS A 665 -11.34 -29.81 -29.87
N GLY A 666 -11.48 -28.51 -30.21
CA GLY A 666 -12.72 -27.93 -30.74
C GLY A 666 -13.28 -26.73 -29.98
N GLY A 667 -13.66 -25.67 -30.71
CA GLY A 667 -14.48 -24.57 -30.17
C GLY A 667 -14.05 -23.15 -30.56
N LEU A 668 -14.12 -22.80 -31.85
CA LEU A 668 -13.84 -21.44 -32.34
C LEU A 668 -15.05 -20.50 -32.16
N HIS A 669 -14.89 -19.32 -31.55
CA HIS A 669 -15.32 -17.98 -32.06
C HIS A 669 -15.55 -16.85 -31.02
N ARG A 670 -15.29 -15.60 -31.46
CA ARG A 670 -15.54 -14.26 -30.85
C ARG A 670 -14.58 -13.89 -29.70
N PHE A 671 -13.64 -12.97 -29.87
CA PHE A 671 -13.85 -11.54 -30.17
C PHE A 671 -12.84 -10.94 -31.18
N ARG A 672 -13.16 -9.76 -31.74
CA ARG A 672 -12.40 -9.14 -32.85
C ARG A 672 -12.41 -7.60 -32.75
N ALA A 673 -11.31 -7.00 -32.27
CA ALA A 673 -10.92 -5.57 -32.38
C ALA A 673 -9.56 -5.41 -31.65
N ALA A 674 -8.58 -4.60 -32.09
CA ALA A 674 -8.48 -3.72 -33.26
C ALA A 674 -7.04 -3.76 -33.82
N VAL A 675 -6.87 -3.33 -35.08
CA VAL A 675 -5.57 -3.17 -35.78
C VAL A 675 -5.53 -1.78 -36.42
N HIS A 676 -4.31 -1.31 -36.71
CA HIS A 676 -3.92 0.04 -37.17
C HIS A 676 -3.76 1.05 -36.01
N THR A 677 -2.68 1.81 -35.89
CA THR A 677 -1.71 2.24 -36.93
C THR A 677 -0.29 2.35 -36.36
N THR A 678 0.72 1.78 -37.02
CA THR A 678 2.14 1.99 -36.66
C THR A 678 2.97 2.21 -37.92
N ARG A 679 2.92 3.44 -38.45
CA ARG A 679 3.77 3.90 -39.55
C ARG A 679 4.12 5.37 -39.37
N ASP A 680 4.85 5.67 -38.30
CA ASP A 680 5.56 6.96 -38.09
C ASP A 680 6.64 6.81 -37.00
N LEU A 681 7.67 6.00 -37.26
CA LEU A 681 8.82 5.82 -36.36
C LEU A 681 10.18 5.94 -37.07
N MET A 682 10.26 6.69 -38.17
CA MET A 682 11.52 7.02 -38.86
C MET A 682 11.86 8.52 -38.89
N SER A 683 11.05 9.37 -38.24
CA SER A 683 11.29 10.83 -38.19
C SER A 683 12.20 11.25 -37.02
N LEU A 684 12.04 10.63 -35.84
CA LEU A 684 12.66 11.09 -34.59
C LEU A 684 14.19 10.93 -34.51
N VAL A 685 14.79 10.01 -35.29
CA VAL A 685 16.25 9.83 -35.34
C VAL A 685 16.94 10.99 -36.07
N SER A 686 16.22 11.72 -36.93
CA SER A 686 16.79 12.89 -37.62
C SER A 686 16.80 14.15 -36.76
N GLN A 687 15.75 14.39 -35.97
CA GLN A 687 15.66 15.57 -35.09
C GLN A 687 16.64 15.53 -33.91
N ALA A 688 16.97 14.33 -33.39
CA ALA A 688 17.92 14.20 -32.28
C ALA A 688 19.34 14.70 -32.63
N LYS A 689 19.71 14.75 -33.92
CA LYS A 689 21.02 15.24 -34.38
C LYS A 689 21.10 16.77 -34.53
N GLU A 690 19.97 17.48 -34.62
CA GLU A 690 20.00 18.95 -34.74
C GLU A 690 20.21 19.64 -33.38
N LEU A 691 19.82 18.99 -32.27
CA LEU A 691 19.75 19.59 -30.92
C LEU A 691 21.07 19.61 -30.12
N HIS A 692 22.20 19.17 -30.69
CA HIS A 692 23.56 19.36 -30.12
C HIS A 692 23.76 18.93 -28.64
N VAL A 693 23.05 17.90 -28.17
CA VAL A 693 23.26 17.33 -26.83
C VAL A 693 24.56 16.53 -26.79
N GLN A 694 25.56 17.02 -26.06
CA GLN A 694 26.81 16.29 -25.79
C GLN A 694 26.69 15.41 -24.53
N ASN A 695 27.56 14.40 -24.42
CA ASN A 695 27.70 13.43 -23.32
C ASN A 695 26.61 12.32 -23.20
N VAL A 696 26.64 11.40 -24.17
CA VAL A 696 25.91 10.11 -24.14
C VAL A 696 26.61 9.04 -23.25
N ASN A 697 27.89 9.22 -22.91
CA ASN A 697 28.77 8.15 -22.41
C ASN A 697 28.94 8.08 -20.87
N MET A 698 28.05 8.67 -20.06
CA MET A 698 28.10 8.55 -18.59
C MET A 698 26.83 8.00 -17.93
N TYR A 699 25.85 7.61 -18.76
CA TYR A 699 24.70 6.84 -18.34
C TYR A 699 24.89 5.41 -18.85
N ILE A 700 24.35 4.42 -18.15
CA ILE A 700 24.12 3.08 -18.71
C ILE A 700 23.28 3.29 -19.99
N PRO A 701 23.81 3.13 -21.21
CA PRO A 701 22.96 3.26 -22.39
C PRO A 701 21.91 2.14 -22.33
N SER A 702 20.69 2.37 -22.81
CA SER A 702 19.67 1.32 -22.95
C SER A 702 20.17 0.10 -23.74
N LYS A 703 21.25 0.30 -24.53
CA LYS A 703 22.01 -0.74 -25.23
C LYS A 703 22.68 -1.77 -24.31
N LEU A 704 22.99 -1.46 -23.06
CA LEU A 704 23.50 -2.46 -22.08
C LEU A 704 22.44 -3.50 -21.70
N PHE A 705 21.15 -3.21 -21.95
CA PHE A 705 20.07 -4.17 -21.81
C PHE A 705 19.59 -4.75 -23.17
N GLN A 706 20.22 -4.34 -24.29
CA GLN A 706 20.21 -5.15 -25.50
C GLN A 706 21.31 -6.19 -25.33
N ALA A 707 20.95 -7.44 -25.05
CA ALA A 707 21.92 -8.50 -24.82
C ALA A 707 22.82 -8.71 -26.04
N SER A 708 24.05 -8.19 -25.98
CA SER A 708 25.16 -8.68 -26.80
C SER A 708 25.61 -10.01 -26.23
N GLN A 709 25.00 -11.09 -26.72
CA GLN A 709 25.33 -12.47 -26.34
C GLN A 709 26.83 -12.76 -26.62
N PRO A 710 27.62 -13.21 -25.63
CA PRO A 710 28.99 -13.63 -25.89
C PRO A 710 29.04 -15.03 -26.53
N SER A 711 29.70 -15.14 -27.68
CA SER A 711 30.09 -16.43 -28.24
C SER A 711 31.20 -17.07 -27.40
N VAL A 712 31.02 -18.32 -26.98
CA VAL A 712 32.03 -19.08 -26.21
C VAL A 712 33.22 -19.41 -27.11
N HIS A 713 34.27 -18.60 -27.09
CA HIS A 713 35.50 -18.84 -27.84
C HIS A 713 36.48 -19.73 -27.07
N LEU A 714 36.58 -20.99 -27.49
CA LEU A 714 37.63 -21.93 -27.06
C LEU A 714 38.93 -21.70 -27.85
N LEU A 715 39.92 -21.10 -27.17
CA LEU A 715 41.38 -21.19 -27.37
C LEU A 715 41.96 -21.21 -28.81
N GLY A 716 42.63 -20.11 -29.18
CA GLY A 716 44.01 -20.18 -29.70
C GLY A 716 44.30 -19.72 -31.14
N SER A 717 44.72 -18.45 -31.32
CA SER A 717 45.74 -18.03 -32.31
C SER A 717 46.24 -16.59 -32.01
N THR A 718 47.37 -16.19 -32.60
CA THR A 718 48.22 -15.04 -32.21
C THR A 718 47.94 -13.69 -32.93
N HIS A 719 48.41 -12.58 -32.33
CA HIS A 719 48.42 -11.17 -32.81
C HIS A 719 48.80 -10.97 -34.30
N THR A 720 48.40 -9.91 -35.02
CA THR A 720 48.60 -8.44 -34.78
C THR A 720 47.52 -7.52 -35.42
N PRO A 721 47.47 -6.20 -35.10
CA PRO A 721 46.29 -5.33 -35.35
C PRO A 721 46.38 -4.42 -36.59
N GLU A 722 45.23 -3.94 -37.09
CA GLU A 722 44.94 -2.51 -37.43
C GLU A 722 43.49 -2.29 -37.92
N GLN A 723 42.93 -1.11 -37.61
CA GLN A 723 41.87 -0.32 -38.29
C GLN A 723 40.72 -1.10 -39.00
N ASP A 724 39.44 -0.96 -38.66
CA ASP A 724 38.70 0.31 -38.60
C ASP A 724 37.28 0.14 -38.00
N SER A 725 36.61 1.24 -37.69
CA SER A 725 35.33 1.25 -36.95
C SER A 725 34.09 0.75 -37.73
N GLN A 726 33.46 -0.34 -37.27
CA GLN A 726 32.07 -0.66 -37.61
C GLN A 726 31.30 -1.34 -36.45
N ILE A 727 30.10 -0.81 -36.17
CA ILE A 727 29.26 -1.20 -35.03
C ILE A 727 28.57 -2.53 -35.32
N CYS A 728 28.98 -3.61 -34.65
CA CYS A 728 28.32 -4.91 -34.76
C CYS A 728 27.06 -4.97 -33.88
N SER A 729 25.90 -4.62 -34.46
CA SER A 729 24.59 -4.77 -33.81
C SER A 729 23.51 -5.09 -34.85
N LEU A 730 23.63 -6.26 -35.49
CA LEU A 730 22.68 -6.72 -36.52
C LEU A 730 22.72 -8.24 -36.87
N HIS A 731 23.69 -9.01 -36.35
CA HIS A 731 24.15 -10.22 -37.05
C HIS A 731 23.17 -11.42 -37.10
N THR A 732 22.16 -11.49 -36.22
CA THR A 732 21.11 -12.52 -36.29
C THR A 732 19.94 -12.11 -37.20
N MET A 733 19.73 -10.81 -37.45
CA MET A 733 18.69 -10.33 -38.39
C MET A 733 19.09 -10.44 -39.87
N VAL A 734 20.38 -10.66 -40.17
CA VAL A 734 20.91 -10.65 -41.54
C VAL A 734 20.63 -11.97 -42.29
N ASN A 735 20.27 -13.06 -41.60
CA ASN A 735 20.01 -14.38 -42.18
C ASN A 735 18.67 -15.01 -41.74
N LEU A 736 17.58 -14.23 -41.58
CA LEU A 736 16.25 -14.85 -41.47
C LEU A 736 15.92 -15.54 -42.81
N PRO A 737 15.44 -16.80 -42.81
CA PRO A 737 15.01 -17.46 -44.03
C PRO A 737 13.85 -16.66 -44.65
N GLN A 738 13.89 -16.47 -45.97
CA GLN A 738 12.89 -15.71 -46.71
C GLN A 738 12.10 -16.60 -47.65
N ASP A 739 10.79 -16.39 -47.69
CA ASP A 739 9.89 -17.04 -48.64
C ASP A 739 10.10 -16.50 -50.07
N LYS A 740 9.44 -17.12 -51.05
CA LYS A 740 9.53 -16.72 -52.46
C LYS A 740 8.98 -15.31 -52.77
N ALA A 741 8.41 -14.62 -51.78
CA ALA A 741 7.91 -13.26 -51.86
C ALA A 741 8.76 -12.25 -51.05
N GLY A 742 9.86 -12.69 -50.42
CA GLY A 742 10.76 -11.84 -49.62
C GLY A 742 10.29 -11.56 -48.19
N ASN A 743 9.27 -12.28 -47.70
CA ASN A 743 8.85 -12.21 -46.29
C ASN A 743 9.59 -13.27 -45.47
N VAL A 744 9.61 -13.13 -44.14
CA VAL A 744 10.19 -14.15 -43.25
C VAL A 744 9.44 -15.48 -43.39
N ASP A 745 10.15 -16.54 -43.77
CA ASP A 745 9.62 -17.89 -43.86
C ASP A 745 9.43 -18.48 -42.46
N CYS A 746 8.19 -18.39 -41.97
CA CYS A 746 7.82 -18.89 -40.66
C CYS A 746 7.82 -20.43 -40.58
N LYS A 747 7.78 -21.16 -41.71
CA LYS A 747 7.92 -22.62 -41.70
C LYS A 747 9.39 -23.01 -41.51
N ALA A 748 10.30 -22.33 -42.20
CA ALA A 748 11.74 -22.51 -41.98
C ALA A 748 12.17 -22.16 -40.54
N LEU A 749 11.56 -21.15 -39.90
CA LEU A 749 11.79 -20.88 -38.46
C LEU A 749 11.27 -22.01 -37.54
N VAL A 750 10.12 -22.63 -37.86
CA VAL A 750 9.61 -23.81 -37.13
C VAL A 750 10.47 -25.05 -37.38
N ASP A 751 11.05 -25.20 -38.57
CA ASP A 751 12.01 -26.27 -38.85
C ASP A 751 13.33 -26.06 -38.09
N GLN A 752 13.85 -24.83 -38.03
CA GLN A 752 15.00 -24.47 -37.19
C GLN A 752 14.74 -24.73 -35.70
N LEU A 753 13.53 -24.49 -35.20
CA LEU A 753 13.15 -24.78 -33.81
C LEU A 753 13.33 -26.27 -33.45
N ARG A 754 13.25 -27.19 -34.42
CA ARG A 754 13.50 -28.63 -34.20
C ARG A 754 14.98 -28.99 -34.12
N GLU A 755 15.85 -28.20 -34.76
CA GLU A 755 17.29 -28.45 -34.82
C GLU A 755 18.07 -27.67 -33.73
N CYS A 756 17.45 -26.66 -33.10
CA CYS A 756 18.09 -25.83 -32.07
C CYS A 756 18.41 -26.60 -30.76
N PRO A 757 19.69 -26.71 -30.37
CA PRO A 757 20.11 -27.46 -29.20
C PRO A 757 20.00 -26.70 -27.87
N THR A 758 19.83 -25.37 -27.88
CA THR A 758 19.78 -24.55 -26.66
C THR A 758 18.40 -23.97 -26.39
N LEU A 759 18.00 -23.94 -25.11
CA LEU A 759 16.72 -23.37 -24.66
C LEU A 759 16.63 -21.86 -24.95
N GLN A 760 17.77 -21.17 -25.00
CA GLN A 760 17.85 -19.75 -25.35
C GLN A 760 17.50 -19.50 -26.82
N GLU A 761 18.09 -20.25 -27.76
CA GLU A 761 17.75 -20.15 -29.19
C GLU A 761 16.28 -20.50 -29.45
N GLN A 762 15.75 -21.51 -28.75
CA GLN A 762 14.33 -21.87 -28.83
C GLN A 762 13.42 -20.71 -28.38
N ALA A 763 13.77 -20.02 -27.29
CA ALA A 763 13.03 -18.84 -26.82
C ALA A 763 13.13 -17.67 -27.82
N ASP A 764 14.31 -17.43 -28.40
CA ASP A 764 14.54 -16.35 -29.36
C ASP A 764 13.78 -16.61 -30.69
N LEU A 765 13.74 -17.85 -31.18
CA LEU A 765 12.92 -18.28 -32.32
C LEU A 765 11.42 -18.11 -32.03
N LEU A 766 10.93 -18.59 -30.88
CA LEU A 766 9.53 -18.45 -30.48
C LEU A 766 9.14 -16.97 -30.27
N TYR A 767 10.04 -16.12 -29.78
CA TYR A 767 9.83 -14.67 -29.70
C TYR A 767 9.69 -14.01 -31.08
N MET A 768 10.50 -14.42 -32.06
CA MET A 768 10.35 -13.96 -33.45
C MET A 768 9.02 -14.42 -34.06
N LEU A 769 8.64 -15.69 -33.88
CA LEU A 769 7.34 -16.21 -34.33
C LEU A 769 6.17 -15.46 -33.67
N HIS A 770 6.23 -15.23 -32.35
CA HIS A 770 5.28 -14.40 -31.63
C HIS A 770 5.16 -12.99 -32.22
N THR A 771 6.28 -12.34 -32.51
CA THR A 771 6.33 -10.97 -33.05
C THR A 771 5.72 -10.87 -34.45
N ILE A 772 5.85 -11.92 -35.27
CA ILE A 772 5.40 -11.94 -36.67
C ILE A 772 3.95 -12.44 -36.81
N LYS A 773 3.53 -13.42 -35.99
CA LYS A 773 2.24 -14.14 -36.16
C LYS A 773 1.28 -14.06 -34.96
N GLY A 774 1.77 -13.67 -33.78
CA GLY A 774 1.01 -13.69 -32.52
C GLY A 774 1.13 -15.01 -31.76
N LEU A 775 0.60 -15.02 -30.51
CA LEU A 775 0.67 -16.18 -29.61
C LEU A 775 -0.23 -17.35 -30.07
N ASP A 776 -1.41 -17.04 -30.61
CA ASP A 776 -2.42 -18.05 -31.00
C ASP A 776 -2.16 -18.65 -32.40
N TRP A 777 -0.98 -18.42 -32.98
CA TRP A 777 -0.61 -19.01 -34.28
C TRP A 777 -0.24 -20.49 -34.11
N ASP A 778 -0.96 -21.37 -34.81
CA ASP A 778 -0.64 -22.79 -34.90
C ASP A 778 0.63 -23.00 -35.72
N THR A 779 1.61 -23.67 -35.12
CA THR A 779 2.92 -23.91 -35.74
C THR A 779 2.93 -25.13 -36.67
N GLU A 780 1.91 -26.00 -36.60
CA GLU A 780 1.86 -27.29 -37.30
C GLU A 780 3.10 -28.18 -37.03
N ILE A 781 3.76 -28.00 -35.88
CA ILE A 781 4.96 -28.78 -35.53
C ILE A 781 4.65 -30.28 -35.50
N ASP A 782 5.60 -31.09 -35.96
CA ASP A 782 5.44 -32.53 -36.21
C ASP A 782 4.26 -32.93 -37.13
N GLY A 783 3.72 -31.97 -37.90
CA GLY A 783 2.63 -32.19 -38.84
C GLY A 783 1.27 -32.41 -38.17
N GLN A 784 1.13 -32.08 -36.88
CA GLN A 784 -0.15 -32.11 -36.16
C GLN A 784 -0.69 -30.68 -35.96
N PRO A 785 -1.92 -30.38 -36.38
CA PRO A 785 -2.53 -29.08 -36.12
C PRO A 785 -2.98 -29.00 -34.65
N GLY A 786 -2.66 -27.88 -34.00
CA GLY A 786 -3.09 -27.53 -32.64
C GLY A 786 -1.98 -27.17 -31.66
N ALA A 787 -0.73 -27.02 -32.10
CA ALA A 787 0.40 -26.62 -31.25
C ALA A 787 0.72 -25.14 -31.49
N THR A 788 0.17 -24.25 -30.66
CA THR A 788 0.36 -22.81 -30.85
C THR A 788 1.71 -22.33 -30.32
N VAL A 789 2.17 -21.16 -30.78
CA VAL A 789 3.36 -20.48 -30.22
C VAL A 789 3.24 -20.32 -28.70
N LYS A 790 2.03 -20.06 -28.18
CA LYS A 790 1.74 -19.99 -26.75
C LYS A 790 1.97 -21.32 -26.03
N ASP A 791 1.57 -22.44 -26.63
CA ASP A 791 1.71 -23.76 -26.02
C ASP A 791 3.19 -24.15 -25.96
N LEU A 792 3.94 -23.94 -27.04
CA LEU A 792 5.40 -24.17 -27.09
C LEU A 792 6.17 -23.28 -26.11
N LEU A 793 5.81 -21.99 -26.00
CA LEU A 793 6.39 -21.11 -24.97
C LEU A 793 6.03 -21.55 -23.55
N THR A 794 4.86 -22.15 -23.34
CA THR A 794 4.43 -22.66 -22.03
C THR A 794 5.18 -23.96 -21.67
N GLU A 795 5.41 -24.84 -22.63
CA GLU A 795 6.26 -26.02 -22.46
C GLU A 795 7.72 -25.61 -22.17
N LEU A 796 8.27 -24.69 -22.97
CA LEU A 796 9.62 -24.16 -22.76
C LEU A 796 9.74 -23.49 -21.38
N TYR A 797 8.74 -22.74 -20.93
CA TYR A 797 8.69 -22.16 -19.58
C TYR A 797 8.80 -23.23 -18.48
N VAL A 798 8.12 -24.37 -18.62
CA VAL A 798 8.23 -25.50 -17.67
C VAL A 798 9.63 -26.11 -17.69
N ASN A 799 10.20 -26.34 -18.88
CA ASN A 799 11.54 -26.93 -19.04
C ASN A 799 12.66 -26.02 -18.49
N VAL A 800 12.58 -24.71 -18.77
CA VAL A 800 13.49 -23.69 -18.23
C VAL A 800 13.28 -23.54 -16.71
N GLY A 801 12.04 -23.66 -16.23
CA GLY A 801 11.70 -23.71 -14.80
C GLY A 801 12.36 -24.88 -14.06
N ALA A 802 12.32 -26.09 -14.65
CA ALA A 802 12.95 -27.29 -14.09
C ALA A 802 14.49 -27.17 -14.01
N THR A 803 15.11 -26.51 -15.00
CA THR A 803 16.55 -26.22 -15.03
C THR A 803 16.96 -24.94 -14.27
N ARG A 804 15.99 -24.20 -13.70
CA ARG A 804 16.18 -22.98 -12.89
C ARG A 804 17.03 -21.89 -13.58
N GLN A 805 16.93 -21.74 -14.90
CA GLN A 805 17.64 -20.69 -15.66
C GLN A 805 16.95 -19.32 -15.52
N TRP A 806 17.14 -18.65 -14.38
CA TRP A 806 16.33 -17.50 -13.95
C TRP A 806 16.21 -16.34 -14.95
N ALA A 807 17.27 -15.98 -15.69
CA ALA A 807 17.20 -14.93 -16.70
C ALA A 807 16.24 -15.29 -17.86
N LEU A 808 16.27 -16.55 -18.29
CA LEU A 808 15.42 -17.07 -19.35
C LEU A 808 13.97 -17.27 -18.87
N ILE A 809 13.76 -17.67 -17.60
CA ILE A 809 12.42 -17.72 -16.98
C ILE A 809 11.79 -16.32 -16.97
N ARG A 810 12.53 -15.27 -16.57
CA ARG A 810 12.08 -13.87 -16.60
C ARG A 810 11.69 -13.43 -18.01
N TYR A 811 12.52 -13.75 -18.99
CA TYR A 811 12.28 -13.40 -20.40
C TYR A 811 10.99 -14.06 -20.94
N ILE A 812 10.86 -15.38 -20.81
CA ILE A 812 9.69 -16.12 -21.29
C ILE A 812 8.41 -15.69 -20.55
N SER A 813 8.49 -15.43 -19.24
CA SER A 813 7.36 -14.91 -18.45
C SER A 813 6.84 -13.58 -19.00
N GLY A 814 7.75 -12.71 -19.44
CA GLY A 814 7.41 -11.45 -20.10
C GLY A 814 6.70 -11.67 -21.45
N ILE A 815 7.21 -12.59 -22.30
CA ILE A 815 6.59 -12.91 -23.61
C ILE A 815 5.17 -13.46 -23.41
N LEU A 816 5.00 -14.38 -22.46
CA LEU A 816 3.70 -14.97 -22.11
C LEU A 816 2.77 -14.01 -21.35
N LYS A 817 3.27 -12.83 -20.93
CA LYS A 817 2.57 -11.88 -20.03
C LYS A 817 1.98 -12.56 -18.79
N LYS A 818 2.76 -13.45 -18.18
CA LYS A 818 2.41 -14.11 -16.91
C LYS A 818 2.11 -13.03 -15.86
N LYS A 819 0.98 -13.14 -15.16
CA LYS A 819 0.62 -12.17 -14.13
C LYS A 819 1.47 -12.38 -12.88
N VAL A 820 2.12 -11.32 -12.40
CA VAL A 820 2.81 -11.33 -11.12
C VAL A 820 1.76 -11.29 -10.02
N GLU A 821 1.77 -12.29 -9.14
CA GLU A 821 0.79 -12.36 -8.05
C GLU A 821 0.90 -11.15 -7.13
N ALA A 822 -0.25 -10.61 -6.71
CA ALA A 822 -0.35 -9.50 -5.78
C ALA A 822 0.46 -8.24 -6.18
N LEU A 823 0.69 -7.96 -7.47
CA LEU A 823 1.44 -6.77 -7.91
C LEU A 823 0.69 -5.45 -7.61
N ASP A 824 -0.62 -5.42 -7.84
CA ASP A 824 -1.50 -4.29 -7.55
C ASP A 824 -1.74 -4.14 -6.03
N GLU A 825 -1.84 -5.26 -5.30
CA GLU A 825 -1.80 -5.29 -3.84
C GLU A 825 -0.47 -4.73 -3.31
N ALA A 826 0.69 -5.17 -3.82
CA ALA A 826 2.02 -4.70 -3.43
C ALA A 826 2.23 -3.20 -3.73
N CYS A 827 1.74 -2.74 -4.89
CA CYS A 827 1.70 -1.31 -5.22
C CYS A 827 0.87 -0.52 -4.19
N THR A 828 -0.31 -1.04 -3.84
CA THR A 828 -1.19 -0.42 -2.85
C THR A 828 -0.62 -0.47 -1.42
N ASP A 829 0.06 -1.55 -1.05
CA ASP A 829 0.77 -1.70 0.23
C ASP A 829 1.93 -0.71 0.38
N LEU A 830 2.65 -0.39 -0.70
CA LEU A 830 3.69 0.63 -0.66
C LEU A 830 3.12 2.05 -0.59
N LEU A 831 2.12 2.35 -1.41
CA LEU A 831 1.44 3.65 -1.43
C LEU A 831 0.69 3.93 -0.12
N SER A 832 0.08 2.91 0.49
CA SER A 832 -0.59 3.00 1.79
C SER A 832 0.36 3.37 2.92
N HIS A 833 1.62 2.93 2.85
CA HIS A 833 2.69 3.35 3.76
C HIS A 833 3.35 4.68 3.36
N GLN A 834 2.64 5.50 2.58
CA GLN A 834 3.02 6.85 2.14
C GLN A 834 4.33 6.86 1.31
N LYS A 835 4.56 5.80 0.52
CA LYS A 835 5.72 5.67 -0.38
C LYS A 835 5.28 5.83 -1.83
N HIS A 836 5.52 7.00 -2.41
CA HIS A 836 5.35 7.20 -3.86
C HIS A 836 6.34 6.31 -4.62
N LEU A 837 5.97 5.80 -5.78
CA LEU A 837 6.81 4.91 -6.57
C LEU A 837 7.22 5.59 -7.89
N THR A 838 8.44 5.31 -8.36
CA THR A 838 8.77 5.51 -9.77
C THR A 838 9.38 4.26 -10.40
N VAL A 839 9.06 4.07 -11.67
CA VAL A 839 9.55 2.98 -12.52
C VAL A 839 10.26 3.56 -13.73
N GLY A 840 11.24 2.84 -14.28
CA GLY A 840 12.18 3.37 -15.28
C GLY A 840 13.35 4.16 -14.67
N LEU A 841 14.28 4.60 -15.53
CA LEU A 841 15.47 5.36 -15.14
C LEU A 841 15.29 6.87 -15.44
N PRO A 842 15.84 7.77 -14.60
CA PRO A 842 15.80 9.21 -14.86
C PRO A 842 16.60 9.64 -16.10
N PRO A 843 16.33 10.84 -16.63
CA PRO A 843 15.25 11.76 -16.25
C PRO A 843 13.89 11.40 -16.89
N GLU A 844 12.83 12.10 -16.47
CA GLU A 844 11.55 12.11 -17.20
C GLU A 844 11.78 12.50 -18.68
N PRO A 845 11.07 11.91 -19.66
CA PRO A 845 9.84 11.10 -19.53
C PRO A 845 10.07 9.57 -19.46
N ARG A 846 11.33 9.10 -19.32
CA ARG A 846 11.65 7.66 -19.20
C ARG A 846 11.22 7.11 -17.84
N GLU A 847 11.50 7.88 -16.79
CA GLU A 847 10.93 7.64 -15.46
C GLU A 847 9.43 7.97 -15.46
N LYS A 848 8.60 7.09 -14.89
CA LYS A 848 7.16 7.27 -14.66
C LYS A 848 6.86 7.28 -13.18
N THR A 849 5.94 8.14 -12.75
CA THR A 849 5.53 8.28 -11.34
C THR A 849 4.19 7.63 -11.09
N ILE A 850 4.09 6.85 -10.03
CA ILE A 850 2.87 6.24 -9.52
C ILE A 850 2.65 6.83 -8.12
N SER A 851 1.63 7.68 -8.01
CA SER A 851 1.26 8.41 -6.78
C SER A 851 -0.08 7.99 -6.18
N ALA A 852 -0.84 7.15 -6.90
CA ALA A 852 -2.10 6.57 -6.46
C ALA A 852 -2.17 5.11 -6.90
N PRO A 853 -2.90 4.23 -6.19
CA PRO A 853 -3.05 2.84 -6.61
C PRO A 853 -3.73 2.75 -7.97
N VAL A 854 -3.20 1.88 -8.83
CA VAL A 854 -3.65 1.70 -10.22
C VAL A 854 -4.06 0.25 -10.46
N PRO A 855 -5.07 -0.02 -11.32
CA PRO A 855 -5.43 -1.39 -11.70
C PRO A 855 -4.26 -2.16 -12.30
N TYR A 856 -4.24 -3.48 -12.12
CA TYR A 856 -3.17 -4.38 -12.58
C TYR A 856 -2.77 -4.14 -14.05
N GLU A 857 -3.75 -4.05 -14.95
CA GLU A 857 -3.54 -3.87 -16.39
C GLU A 857 -2.87 -2.53 -16.72
N GLU A 858 -3.24 -1.46 -16.02
CA GLU A 858 -2.65 -0.13 -16.19
C GLU A 858 -1.24 -0.07 -15.59
N LEU A 859 -1.04 -0.67 -14.41
CA LEU A 859 0.25 -0.77 -13.75
C LEU A 859 1.28 -1.50 -14.64
N THR A 860 0.90 -2.65 -15.21
CA THR A 860 1.77 -3.42 -16.11
C THR A 860 2.13 -2.59 -17.35
N ARG A 861 1.16 -1.88 -17.95
CA ARG A 861 1.42 -0.98 -19.10
C ARG A 861 2.42 0.13 -18.75
N LEU A 862 2.27 0.78 -17.59
CA LEU A 862 3.19 1.83 -17.14
C LEU A 862 4.63 1.30 -16.95
N ILE A 863 4.77 0.08 -16.43
CA ILE A 863 6.07 -0.59 -16.26
C ILE A 863 6.68 -0.97 -17.61
N ASP A 864 5.90 -1.53 -18.55
CA ASP A 864 6.35 -1.89 -19.89
C ASP A 864 6.84 -0.65 -20.68
N GLU A 865 6.12 0.47 -20.58
CA GLU A 865 6.50 1.75 -21.19
C GLU A 865 7.78 2.33 -20.57
N ALA A 866 7.89 2.32 -19.24
CA ALA A 866 9.07 2.80 -18.52
C ALA A 866 10.32 1.92 -18.72
N SER A 867 10.11 0.64 -19.03
CA SER A 867 11.17 -0.34 -19.32
C SER A 867 11.61 -0.33 -20.79
N GLU A 868 11.20 0.66 -21.59
CA GLU A 868 11.50 0.76 -23.03
C GLU A 868 11.09 -0.51 -23.83
N LYS A 869 10.03 -1.21 -23.38
CA LYS A 869 9.58 -2.53 -23.86
C LYS A 869 10.59 -3.68 -23.69
N ASN A 870 11.59 -3.53 -22.82
CA ASN A 870 12.42 -4.65 -22.40
C ASN A 870 11.63 -5.55 -21.43
N MET A 871 11.18 -6.70 -21.93
CA MET A 871 10.32 -7.61 -21.18
C MET A 871 10.96 -8.12 -19.89
N SER A 872 12.26 -8.39 -19.89
CA SER A 872 12.98 -8.92 -18.73
C SER A 872 13.16 -7.87 -17.63
N ILE A 873 13.37 -6.59 -17.99
CA ILE A 873 13.39 -5.48 -17.02
C ILE A 873 11.98 -5.21 -16.47
N SER A 874 10.94 -5.29 -17.30
CA SER A 874 9.55 -5.13 -16.85
C SER A 874 9.22 -6.14 -15.75
N ILE A 875 9.52 -7.42 -15.99
CA ILE A 875 9.32 -8.50 -15.01
C ILE A 875 10.20 -8.31 -13.76
N LEU A 876 11.48 -7.92 -13.90
CA LEU A 876 12.34 -7.61 -12.75
C LEU A 876 11.80 -6.43 -11.92
N THR A 877 11.26 -5.39 -12.57
CA THR A 877 10.66 -4.24 -11.90
C THR A 877 9.46 -4.67 -11.06
N GLN A 878 8.62 -5.57 -11.59
CA GLN A 878 7.48 -6.16 -10.88
C GLN A 878 7.93 -7.04 -9.71
N GLU A 879 8.98 -7.85 -9.85
CA GLU A 879 9.61 -8.60 -8.73
C GLU A 879 10.06 -7.66 -7.60
N ILE A 880 10.84 -6.62 -7.93
CA ILE A 880 11.36 -5.68 -6.94
C ILE A 880 10.22 -4.95 -6.23
N MET A 881 9.14 -4.58 -6.91
CA MET A 881 7.94 -4.02 -6.26
C MET A 881 7.34 -4.97 -5.20
N VAL A 882 7.17 -6.25 -5.54
CA VAL A 882 6.68 -7.26 -4.59
C VAL A 882 7.64 -7.42 -3.40
N TYR A 883 8.96 -7.46 -3.63
CA TYR A 883 9.94 -7.59 -2.55
C TYR A 883 9.98 -6.35 -1.64
N LEU A 884 9.86 -5.15 -2.20
CA LEU A 884 9.72 -3.91 -1.43
C LEU A 884 8.47 -3.95 -0.54
N ALA A 885 7.32 -4.41 -1.06
CA ALA A 885 6.09 -4.58 -0.28
C ALA A 885 6.22 -5.64 0.83
N MET A 886 6.89 -6.78 0.56
CA MET A 886 7.23 -7.77 1.59
C MET A 886 8.08 -7.16 2.72
N TYR A 887 9.06 -6.32 2.38
CA TYR A 887 9.86 -5.62 3.38
C TYR A 887 9.10 -4.52 4.11
N MET A 888 8.15 -3.83 3.46
CA MET A 888 7.28 -2.87 4.14
C MET A 888 6.45 -3.54 5.22
N ARG A 889 5.84 -4.70 4.91
CA ARG A 889 5.01 -5.47 5.87
C ARG A 889 5.82 -6.07 7.02
N THR A 890 7.08 -6.43 6.82
CA THR A 890 7.90 -7.17 7.81
C THR A 890 8.91 -6.31 8.57
N GLN A 891 9.47 -5.28 7.93
CA GLN A 891 10.53 -4.42 8.46
C GLN A 891 10.35 -2.96 7.97
N PRO A 892 9.22 -2.29 8.30
CA PRO A 892 8.91 -0.94 7.80
C PRO A 892 9.98 0.11 8.16
N ALA A 893 10.75 -0.11 9.24
CA ALA A 893 11.88 0.73 9.64
C ALA A 893 12.98 0.88 8.57
N LEU A 894 13.10 -0.06 7.61
CA LEU A 894 14.01 0.07 6.46
C LEU A 894 13.65 1.27 5.56
N PHE A 895 12.42 1.77 5.64
CA PHE A 895 11.87 2.85 4.81
C PHE A 895 11.64 4.15 5.59
N ALA A 896 12.27 4.29 6.76
CA ALA A 896 12.25 5.54 7.54
C ALA A 896 12.84 6.71 6.70
N GLU A 897 12.19 7.88 6.75
CA GLU A 897 12.54 9.09 5.98
C GLU A 897 12.72 8.89 4.45
N MET A 898 12.14 7.83 3.88
CA MET A 898 12.06 7.61 2.43
C MET A 898 10.63 7.85 1.97
N PHE A 899 10.35 8.94 1.24
CA PHE A 899 8.99 9.25 0.74
C PHE A 899 8.74 8.78 -0.71
N ARG A 900 9.80 8.52 -1.49
CA ARG A 900 9.70 8.10 -2.89
C ARG A 900 10.72 7.02 -3.23
N LEU A 901 10.24 5.85 -3.64
CA LEU A 901 11.07 4.69 -4.03
C LEU A 901 11.28 4.70 -5.54
N ARG A 902 12.53 4.94 -5.97
CA ARG A 902 12.91 4.98 -7.39
C ARG A 902 13.40 3.62 -7.84
N ILE A 903 12.49 2.76 -8.29
CA ILE A 903 12.76 1.32 -8.51
C ILE A 903 13.85 1.11 -9.57
N GLY A 904 13.88 1.93 -10.63
CA GLY A 904 14.96 1.87 -11.63
C GLY A 904 16.34 2.21 -11.05
N LEU A 905 16.45 3.21 -10.17
CA LEU A 905 17.71 3.53 -9.49
C LEU A 905 18.10 2.45 -8.47
N ILE A 906 17.14 1.82 -7.80
CA ILE A 906 17.38 0.67 -6.91
C ILE A 906 18.00 -0.49 -7.72
N ILE A 907 17.44 -0.82 -8.89
CA ILE A 907 17.98 -1.84 -9.80
C ILE A 907 19.39 -1.47 -10.29
N GLN A 908 19.62 -0.20 -10.68
CA GLN A 908 20.94 0.28 -11.09
C GLN A 908 21.98 0.17 -9.96
N VAL A 909 21.59 0.51 -8.72
CA VAL A 909 22.44 0.35 -7.54
C VAL A 909 22.75 -1.13 -7.31
N MET A 910 21.76 -2.03 -7.39
CA MET A 910 21.98 -3.47 -7.24
C MET A 910 22.97 -4.02 -8.28
N ALA A 911 22.88 -3.59 -9.54
CA ALA A 911 23.84 -3.96 -10.58
C ALA A 911 25.25 -3.38 -10.30
N THR A 912 25.34 -2.12 -9.88
CA THR A 912 26.62 -1.45 -9.57
C THR A 912 27.34 -2.08 -8.38
N GLU A 913 26.57 -2.47 -7.36
CA GLU A 913 27.08 -3.13 -6.15
C GLU A 913 27.54 -4.57 -6.43
N LEU A 914 26.86 -5.29 -7.33
CA LEU A 914 27.37 -6.56 -7.86
C LEU A 914 28.66 -6.35 -8.67
N ALA A 915 28.74 -5.37 -9.57
CA ALA A 915 29.95 -5.08 -10.34
C ALA A 915 31.16 -4.81 -9.43
N HIS A 916 30.97 -4.00 -8.38
CA HIS A 916 32.00 -3.72 -7.40
C HIS A 916 32.39 -4.97 -6.60
N SER A 917 31.43 -5.74 -6.10
CA SER A 917 31.67 -6.91 -5.25
C SER A 917 32.27 -8.10 -6.00
N LEU A 918 31.97 -8.23 -7.30
CA LEU A 918 32.46 -9.29 -8.18
C LEU A 918 33.69 -8.88 -9.01
N HIS A 919 34.12 -7.62 -8.90
CA HIS A 919 35.20 -7.01 -9.68
C HIS A 919 35.07 -7.25 -11.20
N CYS A 920 33.85 -7.14 -11.73
CA CYS A 920 33.52 -7.43 -13.13
C CYS A 920 33.01 -6.21 -13.90
N SER A 921 32.86 -6.33 -15.22
CA SER A 921 32.26 -5.29 -16.05
C SER A 921 30.78 -5.04 -15.70
N ALA A 922 30.25 -3.88 -16.12
CA ALA A 922 28.84 -3.53 -15.91
C ALA A 922 27.88 -4.45 -16.71
N GLU A 923 28.34 -4.98 -17.84
CA GLU A 923 27.62 -5.97 -18.66
C GLU A 923 27.49 -7.30 -17.90
N GLU A 924 28.62 -7.87 -17.47
CA GLU A 924 28.66 -9.10 -16.66
C GLU A 924 27.87 -8.97 -15.35
N ALA A 925 27.89 -7.79 -14.72
CA ALA A 925 27.14 -7.54 -13.49
C ALA A 925 25.63 -7.49 -13.72
N THR A 926 25.20 -6.97 -14.88
CA THR A 926 23.78 -6.94 -15.28
C THR A 926 23.30 -8.35 -15.63
N GLU A 927 24.08 -9.11 -16.40
CA GLU A 927 23.80 -10.53 -16.68
C GLU A 927 23.76 -11.36 -15.38
N SER A 928 24.70 -11.11 -14.46
CA SER A 928 24.73 -11.71 -13.12
C SER A 928 23.45 -11.39 -12.33
N LEU A 929 23.01 -10.13 -12.33
CA LEU A 929 21.76 -9.69 -11.68
C LEU A 929 20.54 -10.44 -12.25
N MET A 930 20.43 -10.53 -13.58
CA MET A 930 19.32 -11.21 -14.25
C MET A 930 19.28 -12.73 -14.00
N ASN A 931 20.43 -13.34 -13.66
CA ASN A 931 20.55 -14.76 -13.33
C ASN A 931 20.40 -15.08 -11.82
N LEU A 932 20.24 -14.10 -10.93
CA LEU A 932 20.01 -14.35 -9.51
C LEU A 932 18.62 -14.98 -9.26
N SER A 933 18.56 -15.95 -8.33
CA SER A 933 17.29 -16.54 -7.89
C SER A 933 16.39 -15.48 -7.22
N PRO A 934 15.07 -15.68 -7.14
CA PRO A 934 14.16 -14.80 -6.41
C PRO A 934 14.60 -14.49 -4.97
N SER A 935 15.05 -15.50 -4.22
CA SER A 935 15.51 -15.31 -2.84
C SER A 935 16.85 -14.60 -2.73
N ASP A 936 17.80 -14.83 -3.66
CA ASP A 936 19.09 -14.14 -3.67
C ASP A 936 18.92 -12.68 -4.15
N MET A 937 17.99 -12.42 -5.09
CA MET A 937 17.54 -11.08 -5.52
C MET A 937 16.90 -10.30 -4.35
N LYS A 938 15.95 -10.93 -3.66
CA LYS A 938 15.34 -10.38 -2.44
C LYS A 938 16.38 -10.12 -1.34
N SER A 939 17.39 -11.00 -1.20
CA SER A 939 18.48 -10.83 -0.23
C SER A 939 19.41 -9.68 -0.59
N LEU A 940 19.78 -9.51 -1.86
CA LEU A 940 20.57 -8.37 -2.33
C LEU A 940 19.86 -7.05 -1.99
N LEU A 941 18.56 -6.96 -2.28
CA LEU A 941 17.73 -5.80 -1.95
C LEU A 941 17.73 -5.46 -0.45
N HIS A 942 17.73 -6.47 0.44
CA HIS A 942 17.84 -6.23 1.89
C HIS A 942 19.16 -5.56 2.29
N HIS A 943 20.27 -5.98 1.69
CA HIS A 943 21.58 -5.41 2.01
C HIS A 943 21.69 -3.96 1.49
N ILE A 944 21.12 -3.67 0.30
CA ILE A 944 21.00 -2.29 -0.22
C ILE A 944 20.15 -1.42 0.71
N LEU A 945 18.97 -1.88 1.11
CA LEU A 945 18.07 -1.12 1.99
C LEU A 945 18.67 -0.97 3.40
N SER A 946 19.26 -2.00 3.99
CA SER A 946 19.86 -1.90 5.33
C SER A 946 21.15 -1.06 5.36
N GLY A 947 21.76 -0.78 4.20
CA GLY A 947 23.02 -0.03 4.09
C GLY A 947 24.23 -0.78 4.67
N LYS A 948 24.09 -2.08 4.94
CA LYS A 948 25.16 -2.93 5.45
C LYS A 948 26.18 -3.25 4.36
N GLU A 949 27.41 -3.54 4.77
CA GLU A 949 28.43 -4.11 3.90
C GLU A 949 28.20 -5.63 3.77
N PHE A 950 28.36 -6.16 2.56
CA PHE A 950 28.15 -7.57 2.24
C PHE A 950 29.21 -8.05 1.26
N GLY A 951 29.48 -9.35 1.27
CA GLY A 951 30.41 -10.02 0.38
C GLY A 951 29.65 -10.86 -0.63
N VAL A 952 30.18 -10.94 -1.84
CA VAL A 952 29.60 -11.75 -2.92
C VAL A 952 30.68 -12.71 -3.43
N GLU A 953 30.41 -14.01 -3.33
CA GLU A 953 31.31 -15.06 -3.82
C GLU A 953 30.70 -15.71 -5.07
N LYS A 954 31.43 -15.72 -6.20
CA LYS A 954 31.11 -16.59 -7.34
C LYS A 954 31.52 -18.02 -6.98
N SER A 955 30.55 -18.89 -6.75
CA SER A 955 30.76 -20.33 -6.60
C SER A 955 30.55 -21.03 -7.95
N VAL A 956 31.51 -21.86 -8.34
CA VAL A 956 31.42 -22.69 -9.55
C VAL A 956 31.03 -24.10 -9.10
N HIS A 957 29.78 -24.48 -9.33
CA HIS A 957 29.35 -25.87 -9.20
C HIS A 957 29.47 -26.58 -10.55
N SER A 958 30.19 -27.70 -10.58
CA SER A 958 30.29 -28.57 -11.75
C SER A 958 29.10 -29.51 -11.77
N VAL A 959 28.12 -29.21 -12.64
CA VAL A 959 27.06 -30.15 -13.04
C VAL A 959 27.04 -30.17 -14.57
N ASP A 960 26.77 -31.34 -15.15
CA ASP A 960 27.19 -31.67 -16.51
C ASP A 960 26.73 -30.68 -17.60
N SER A 961 27.69 -30.33 -18.48
CA SER A 961 27.53 -29.65 -19.77
C SER A 961 26.90 -28.24 -19.84
N ALA A 962 26.46 -27.62 -18.74
CA ALA A 962 26.03 -26.21 -18.74
C ALA A 962 26.59 -25.42 -17.54
N LEU A 963 27.64 -24.62 -17.80
CA LEU A 963 28.29 -23.74 -16.81
C LEU A 963 27.34 -22.60 -16.39
N THR A 964 26.66 -22.73 -15.26
CA THR A 964 25.90 -21.62 -14.64
C THR A 964 26.63 -21.13 -13.37
N PRO A 965 27.02 -19.84 -13.30
CA PRO A 965 27.71 -19.31 -12.12
C PRO A 965 26.72 -19.09 -10.97
N ALA A 966 26.88 -19.84 -9.87
CA ALA A 966 26.06 -19.68 -8.68
C ALA A 966 26.65 -18.57 -7.79
N ILE A 967 25.93 -17.45 -7.67
CA ILE A 967 26.34 -16.29 -6.86
C ILE A 967 25.82 -16.46 -5.43
N SER A 968 26.71 -16.45 -4.44
CA SER A 968 26.34 -16.50 -3.01
C SER A 968 26.58 -15.14 -2.35
N ILE A 969 25.55 -14.59 -1.71
CA ILE A 969 25.61 -13.34 -0.95
C ILE A 969 25.77 -13.68 0.53
N ARG A 970 26.78 -13.10 1.20
CA ARG A 970 27.05 -13.30 2.63
C ARG A 970 27.18 -11.97 3.36
N GLU A 971 26.59 -11.90 4.56
CA GLU A 971 26.79 -10.75 5.45
C GLU A 971 28.25 -10.74 5.95
N VAL A 972 28.95 -9.63 5.72
CA VAL A 972 30.31 -9.43 6.25
C VAL A 972 30.17 -8.84 7.65
N GLY A 973 31.02 -9.27 8.58
CA GLY A 973 30.92 -8.92 10.00
C GLY A 973 30.84 -7.42 10.28
N ALA A 974 30.22 -7.05 11.41
CA ALA A 974 29.71 -5.70 11.71
C ALA A 974 30.74 -4.54 11.73
N VAL A 975 31.20 -4.10 10.56
CA VAL A 975 32.08 -2.92 10.36
C VAL A 975 31.26 -1.62 10.20
N GLY A 976 30.02 -1.70 9.67
CA GLY A 976 29.19 -0.54 9.30
C GLY A 976 28.16 -0.02 10.33
N ALA A 977 28.02 -0.62 11.52
CA ALA A 977 26.92 -0.30 12.46
C ALA A 977 26.88 1.17 12.93
N THR A 978 25.68 1.73 13.06
CA THR A 978 25.42 3.13 13.48
C THR A 978 25.73 3.38 14.97
N LYS A 979 25.85 4.65 15.39
CA LYS A 979 26.14 5.01 16.80
C LYS A 979 25.10 4.46 17.79
N THR A 980 23.82 4.46 17.41
CA THR A 980 22.70 3.94 18.20
C THR A 980 22.76 2.42 18.34
N GLU A 981 23.03 1.69 17.26
CA GLU A 981 23.21 0.23 17.30
C GLU A 981 24.45 -0.16 18.12
N ARG A 982 25.56 0.59 18.00
CA ARG A 982 26.75 0.36 18.84
C ARG A 982 26.43 0.56 20.33
N ALA A 983 25.61 1.55 20.70
CA ALA A 983 25.17 1.72 22.08
C ALA A 983 24.31 0.54 22.56
N GLY A 984 23.37 0.05 21.73
CA GLY A 984 22.57 -1.15 22.02
C GLY A 984 23.43 -2.40 22.19
N ILE A 985 24.37 -2.67 21.28
CA ILE A 985 25.26 -3.84 21.30
C ILE A 985 26.26 -3.76 22.47
N VAL A 986 26.76 -2.57 22.83
CA VAL A 986 27.61 -2.38 24.02
C VAL A 986 26.83 -2.61 25.31
N LYS A 987 25.58 -2.11 25.39
CA LYS A 987 24.68 -2.38 26.52
C LYS A 987 24.40 -3.88 26.66
N LEU A 988 24.04 -4.55 25.57
CA LEU A 988 23.82 -6.00 25.54
C LEU A 988 25.10 -6.78 25.95
N LYS A 989 26.28 -6.35 25.49
CA LYS A 989 27.58 -6.94 25.90
C LYS A 989 27.94 -6.69 27.36
N SER A 990 27.48 -5.58 27.97
CA SER A 990 27.64 -5.36 29.41
C SER A 990 26.66 -6.19 30.24
N GLU A 991 25.43 -6.37 29.78
CA GLU A 991 24.41 -7.19 30.45
C GLU A 991 24.74 -8.69 30.38
N ILE A 992 25.19 -9.20 29.22
CA ILE A 992 25.63 -10.60 29.05
C ILE A 992 26.87 -10.91 29.91
N LYS A 993 27.72 -9.93 30.20
CA LYS A 993 28.91 -10.11 31.07
C LYS A 993 28.59 -10.22 32.56
N GLN A 994 27.35 -9.97 33.00
CA GLN A 994 27.00 -10.04 34.43
C GLN A 994 26.48 -11.40 34.92
N VAL A 995 26.31 -12.41 34.04
CA VAL A 995 25.50 -13.60 34.37
C VAL A 995 26.29 -14.88 34.69
N TYR A 996 27.61 -14.97 34.45
CA TYR A 996 28.37 -16.21 34.72
C TYR A 996 29.79 -15.99 35.31
N PRO A 997 30.12 -16.62 36.47
CA PRO A 997 31.49 -16.67 37.01
C PRO A 997 32.25 -17.96 36.61
N CYS A 998 33.49 -17.78 36.10
CA CYS A 998 34.77 -18.53 36.26
C CYS A 998 34.82 -20.03 36.71
N PRO A 999 35.91 -20.82 36.43
CA PRO A 999 37.32 -20.36 36.59
C PRO A 999 38.48 -21.07 35.78
N LEU A 1000 39.72 -20.61 36.07
CA LEU A 1000 41.08 -21.20 35.81
C LEU A 1000 41.65 -21.06 34.37
N THR A 1001 42.96 -20.79 34.13
CA THR A 1001 44.18 -20.93 34.99
C THR A 1001 45.26 -19.84 34.73
N VAL A 1002 46.32 -19.84 35.57
CA VAL A 1002 47.40 -18.83 35.79
C VAL A 1002 48.79 -19.47 35.55
N SER A 1003 49.92 -18.83 35.19
CA SER A 1003 50.33 -17.54 34.56
C SER A 1003 51.88 -17.55 34.35
N LEU A 1004 52.49 -16.43 33.88
CA LEU A 1004 53.95 -16.11 33.89
C LEU A 1004 54.79 -16.86 32.80
N GLU A 1005 55.96 -16.41 32.30
CA GLU A 1005 56.91 -15.34 32.73
C GLU A 1005 57.77 -14.73 31.57
N HIS A 1006 58.91 -14.06 31.88
CA HIS A 1006 59.62 -13.04 31.07
C HIS A 1006 60.77 -13.49 30.12
N HIS A 1007 61.00 -12.65 29.08
CA HIS A 1007 62.26 -12.17 28.46
C HIS A 1007 63.41 -13.06 27.88
N SER A 1008 63.80 -12.68 26.65
CA SER A 1008 65.18 -12.53 26.10
C SER A 1008 65.93 -13.76 25.54
N GLY A 1009 66.72 -13.56 24.46
CA GLY A 1009 67.87 -14.43 24.15
C GLY A 1009 68.08 -14.95 22.71
N ARG A 1010 68.46 -14.07 21.77
CA ARG A 1010 69.48 -14.26 20.70
C ARG A 1010 69.65 -15.61 19.94
N SER A 1011 69.51 -15.50 18.60
CA SER A 1011 70.38 -16.06 17.53
C SER A 1011 70.64 -17.57 17.40
N ASN A 1012 70.25 -18.16 16.26
CA ASN A 1012 71.18 -18.56 15.18
C ASN A 1012 70.44 -19.28 14.03
N LEU A 1013 70.71 -18.89 12.78
CA LEU A 1013 70.61 -19.74 11.57
C LEU A 1013 71.28 -19.01 10.37
N PRO A 1014 72.20 -19.63 9.61
CA PRO A 1014 72.89 -18.97 8.50
C PRO A 1014 72.34 -19.32 7.11
N ALA A 1015 72.41 -18.33 6.21
CA ALA A 1015 72.71 -18.39 4.77
C ALA A 1015 72.17 -19.51 3.85
N GLY A 1016 71.40 -19.08 2.84
CA GLY A 1016 71.65 -19.49 1.44
C GLY A 1016 70.45 -20.02 0.64
N GLY A 1017 69.89 -19.23 -0.29
CA GLY A 1017 68.93 -19.74 -1.28
C GLY A 1017 67.94 -18.72 -1.87
N SER A 1018 68.43 -17.80 -2.69
CA SER A 1018 67.70 -16.81 -3.52
C SER A 1018 66.18 -17.01 -3.76
N PHE A 1019 65.37 -16.01 -3.35
CA PHE A 1019 64.02 -15.77 -3.90
C PHE A 1019 63.73 -14.26 -4.04
N ALA A 1020 64.67 -13.53 -4.65
CA ALA A 1020 64.54 -12.10 -4.92
C ALA A 1020 63.92 -11.83 -6.30
N SER A 1021 62.59 -11.91 -6.42
CA SER A 1021 61.87 -11.41 -7.62
C SER A 1021 60.36 -11.12 -7.47
N MET A 1022 59.76 -11.15 -6.27
CA MET A 1022 58.31 -10.92 -6.10
C MET A 1022 57.96 -10.17 -4.79
N LEU A 1023 58.57 -9.00 -4.57
CA LEU A 1023 58.27 -8.13 -3.42
C LEU A 1023 58.14 -6.63 -3.76
N GLU A 1024 57.78 -6.33 -5.01
CA GLU A 1024 57.42 -4.98 -5.48
C GLU A 1024 56.07 -5.02 -6.24
N ASP A 1025 54.96 -5.35 -5.55
CA ASP A 1025 53.63 -4.79 -5.89
C ASP A 1025 52.52 -5.05 -4.84
N GLN A 1026 52.82 -4.88 -3.54
CA GLN A 1026 51.78 -4.81 -2.49
C GLN A 1026 51.90 -3.54 -1.65
N VAL A 1027 51.65 -2.41 -2.30
CA VAL A 1027 51.13 -1.23 -1.59
C VAL A 1027 49.72 -1.57 -1.12
N SER A 1028 49.56 -1.77 0.19
CA SER A 1028 48.26 -1.97 0.82
C SER A 1028 47.41 -0.71 0.66
N ARG A 1029 46.55 -0.69 -0.37
CA ARG A 1029 45.45 0.29 -0.46
C ARG A 1029 44.58 0.12 0.78
N ASP A 1030 44.50 1.17 1.59
CA ASP A 1030 43.67 1.21 2.80
C ASP A 1030 42.20 0.95 2.40
N GLY A 1031 41.59 -0.11 2.95
CA GLY A 1031 40.28 -0.63 2.56
C GLY A 1031 39.08 0.24 2.95
N ARG A 1032 39.30 1.56 3.03
CA ARG A 1032 38.34 2.60 3.42
C ARG A 1032 38.06 3.61 2.29
N HIS A 1033 38.81 3.54 1.20
CA HIS A 1033 38.57 4.35 0.00
C HIS A 1033 37.32 3.87 -0.75
N GLY A 1034 36.48 4.80 -1.18
CA GLY A 1034 35.18 4.57 -1.82
C GLY A 1034 34.00 4.39 -0.86
N GLN A 1035 34.24 4.28 0.46
CA GLN A 1035 33.18 3.96 1.43
C GLN A 1035 32.13 5.06 1.55
N TRP A 1036 32.52 6.34 1.52
CA TRP A 1036 31.57 7.45 1.63
C TRP A 1036 30.91 7.78 0.30
N GLN A 1037 31.63 7.62 -0.82
CA GLN A 1037 31.04 7.76 -2.15
C GLN A 1037 29.94 6.70 -2.35
N ARG A 1038 30.23 5.43 -2.00
CA ARG A 1038 29.24 4.34 -2.00
C ARG A 1038 28.03 4.69 -1.14
N ARG A 1039 28.25 5.16 0.10
CA ARG A 1039 27.15 5.53 1.00
C ARG A 1039 26.29 6.66 0.43
N ARG A 1040 26.89 7.71 -0.13
CA ARG A 1040 26.13 8.81 -0.75
C ARG A 1040 25.34 8.35 -1.97
N ARG A 1041 25.90 7.45 -2.78
CA ARG A 1041 25.19 6.84 -3.90
C ARG A 1041 23.98 6.02 -3.44
N LEU A 1042 24.14 5.21 -2.38
CA LEU A 1042 23.05 4.45 -1.76
C LEU A 1042 21.96 5.37 -1.18
N ASP A 1043 22.32 6.27 -0.26
CA ASP A 1043 21.37 7.14 0.42
C ASP A 1043 20.66 8.09 -0.59
N GLY A 1044 21.37 8.59 -1.60
CA GLY A 1044 20.81 9.42 -2.66
C GLY A 1044 19.88 8.69 -3.63
N ALA A 1045 20.16 7.42 -3.96
CA ALA A 1045 19.31 6.61 -4.85
C ALA A 1045 18.04 6.14 -4.13
N LEU A 1046 18.15 5.92 -2.82
CA LEU A 1046 17.03 5.59 -1.91
C LEU A 1046 16.24 6.82 -1.45
N ASN A 1047 16.60 8.04 -1.87
CA ASN A 1047 15.99 9.30 -1.43
C ASN A 1047 15.95 9.46 0.11
N ARG A 1048 17.04 9.09 0.79
CA ARG A 1048 17.14 9.16 2.25
C ARG A 1048 17.54 10.54 2.74
N VAL A 1049 16.71 11.12 3.60
CA VAL A 1049 17.01 12.38 4.29
C VAL A 1049 17.09 12.18 5.82
N PRO A 1050 17.73 13.10 6.57
CA PRO A 1050 17.72 13.07 8.03
C PRO A 1050 16.31 13.32 8.61
N VAL A 1051 16.03 12.74 9.79
CA VAL A 1051 14.76 12.93 10.50
C VAL A 1051 14.44 14.42 10.71
N GLY A 1052 13.24 14.83 10.31
CA GLY A 1052 12.77 16.22 10.43
C GLY A 1052 13.38 17.19 9.41
N PHE A 1053 14.04 16.69 8.36
CA PHE A 1053 14.61 17.50 7.28
C PHE A 1053 13.57 18.45 6.66
N TYR A 1054 12.39 17.95 6.27
CA TYR A 1054 11.36 18.76 5.61
C TYR A 1054 10.85 19.91 6.51
N GLN A 1055 10.61 19.66 7.80
CA GLN A 1055 10.21 20.71 8.75
C GLN A 1055 11.27 21.82 8.86
N LYS A 1056 12.56 21.45 8.82
CA LYS A 1056 13.67 22.41 8.80
C LYS A 1056 13.76 23.18 7.47
N VAL A 1057 13.52 22.52 6.33
CA VAL A 1057 13.41 23.15 5.01
C VAL A 1057 12.27 24.17 4.98
N TRP A 1058 11.12 23.87 5.61
CA TRP A 1058 10.01 24.80 5.74
C TRP A 1058 10.42 26.06 6.54
N LYS A 1059 11.09 25.89 7.70
CA LYS A 1059 11.57 27.03 8.50
C LYS A 1059 12.56 27.94 7.75
N ILE A 1060 13.51 27.38 6.98
CA ILE A 1060 14.47 28.22 6.24
C ILE A 1060 13.80 28.93 5.05
N LEU A 1061 12.81 28.32 4.40
CA LEU A 1061 12.01 28.96 3.35
C LEU A 1061 11.19 30.16 3.85
N GLN A 1062 10.84 30.24 5.14
CA GLN A 1062 10.22 31.44 5.70
C GLN A 1062 11.18 32.65 5.74
N LYS A 1063 12.49 32.43 5.63
CA LYS A 1063 13.53 33.47 5.75
C LYS A 1063 14.17 33.87 4.42
N CYS A 1064 13.96 33.16 3.31
CA CYS A 1064 14.46 33.53 1.98
C CYS A 1064 13.30 33.68 0.98
N HIS A 1065 13.58 34.02 -0.30
CA HIS A 1065 12.53 33.99 -1.35
C HIS A 1065 12.34 32.60 -1.96
N GLY A 1066 13.32 31.70 -1.78
CA GLY A 1066 13.27 30.31 -2.22
C GLY A 1066 14.63 29.63 -2.19
N LEU A 1067 14.63 28.31 -2.37
CA LEU A 1067 15.84 27.50 -2.59
C LEU A 1067 15.87 27.07 -4.06
N SER A 1068 16.96 27.34 -4.78
CA SER A 1068 17.21 26.76 -6.11
C SER A 1068 18.01 25.47 -5.98
N VAL A 1069 17.62 24.46 -6.75
CA VAL A 1069 18.40 23.24 -7.00
C VAL A 1069 18.40 23.00 -8.50
N GLU A 1070 19.58 23.03 -9.14
CA GLU A 1070 19.75 22.84 -10.59
C GLU A 1070 18.82 23.75 -11.43
N GLY A 1071 18.70 25.02 -11.03
CA GLY A 1071 17.84 26.02 -11.67
C GLY A 1071 16.34 25.89 -11.38
N PHE A 1072 15.90 24.86 -10.66
CA PHE A 1072 14.51 24.73 -10.22
C PHE A 1072 14.33 25.34 -8.82
N VAL A 1073 13.47 26.34 -8.74
CA VAL A 1073 13.20 27.07 -7.50
C VAL A 1073 12.05 26.43 -6.73
N LEU A 1074 12.30 26.09 -5.47
CA LEU A 1074 11.32 25.86 -4.41
C LEU A 1074 11.00 27.22 -3.77
N PRO A 1075 9.85 27.86 -4.09
CA PRO A 1075 9.61 29.25 -3.68
C PRO A 1075 9.10 29.33 -2.24
N ALA A 1076 9.40 30.43 -1.56
CA ALA A 1076 8.89 30.72 -0.22
C ALA A 1076 7.36 30.80 -0.14
N SER A 1077 6.68 31.06 -1.27
CA SER A 1077 5.21 31.01 -1.37
C SER A 1077 4.62 29.65 -0.99
N THR A 1078 5.38 28.55 -1.12
CA THR A 1078 4.96 27.22 -0.68
C THR A 1078 4.64 27.18 0.82
N THR A 1079 5.32 27.99 1.65
CA THR A 1079 5.03 28.09 3.09
C THR A 1079 3.71 28.81 3.42
N LYS A 1080 3.17 29.56 2.45
CA LYS A 1080 1.85 30.20 2.53
C LYS A 1080 0.73 29.20 2.19
N GLU A 1081 0.97 28.32 1.23
CA GLU A 1081 0.04 27.25 0.87
C GLU A 1081 0.01 26.16 1.97
N MET A 1082 1.18 25.64 2.35
CA MET A 1082 1.32 24.39 3.12
C MET A 1082 1.89 24.60 4.53
N THR A 1083 1.49 23.76 5.48
CA THR A 1083 2.06 23.70 6.85
C THR A 1083 3.28 22.75 6.92
N PRO A 1084 4.16 22.84 7.93
CA PRO A 1084 5.37 22.02 8.00
C PRO A 1084 5.11 20.53 8.28
N GLY A 1085 3.93 20.14 8.75
CA GLY A 1085 3.53 18.75 8.97
C GLY A 1085 2.88 18.08 7.75
N GLU A 1086 2.66 18.81 6.65
CA GLU A 1086 2.02 18.26 5.44
C GLU A 1086 2.96 17.36 4.62
N ILE A 1087 2.42 16.23 4.15
CA ILE A 1087 3.09 15.36 3.19
C ILE A 1087 3.19 16.07 1.84
N LYS A 1088 2.17 16.85 1.45
CA LYS A 1088 2.19 17.69 0.23
C LYS A 1088 3.45 18.55 0.14
N PHE A 1089 3.85 19.18 1.25
CA PHE A 1089 5.08 19.96 1.33
C PHE A 1089 6.33 19.07 1.17
N SER A 1090 6.41 17.97 1.91
CA SER A 1090 7.55 17.04 1.87
C SER A 1090 7.76 16.44 0.47
N VAL A 1091 6.67 16.06 -0.21
CA VAL A 1091 6.65 15.58 -1.60
C VAL A 1091 7.07 16.68 -2.59
N HIS A 1092 6.72 17.95 -2.33
CA HIS A 1092 7.13 19.06 -3.19
C HIS A 1092 8.64 19.35 -3.07
N VAL A 1093 9.21 19.32 -1.85
CA VAL A 1093 10.67 19.37 -1.61
C VAL A 1093 11.36 18.21 -2.34
N GLU A 1094 10.85 16.99 -2.18
CA GLU A 1094 11.35 15.82 -2.90
C GLU A 1094 11.26 16.00 -4.42
N SER A 1095 10.18 16.55 -4.96
CA SER A 1095 10.03 16.76 -6.40
C SER A 1095 11.08 17.71 -6.99
N VAL A 1096 11.63 18.62 -6.19
CA VAL A 1096 12.74 19.49 -6.59
C VAL A 1096 14.07 18.72 -6.52
N LEU A 1097 14.34 18.00 -5.43
CA LEU A 1097 15.57 17.20 -5.27
C LEU A 1097 15.68 16.03 -6.26
N ASN A 1098 14.56 15.38 -6.61
CA ASN A 1098 14.54 14.23 -7.52
C ASN A 1098 14.90 14.56 -8.98
N ARG A 1099 14.94 15.85 -9.35
CA ARG A 1099 15.42 16.27 -10.67
C ARG A 1099 16.93 16.08 -10.85
N VAL A 1100 17.68 15.96 -9.76
CA VAL A 1100 19.11 15.64 -9.77
C VAL A 1100 19.26 14.16 -10.20
N PRO A 1101 19.90 13.86 -11.36
CA PRO A 1101 20.02 12.48 -11.82
C PRO A 1101 21.06 11.67 -11.05
N GLN A 1102 22.17 12.29 -10.62
CA GLN A 1102 23.28 11.63 -9.95
C GLN A 1102 23.01 11.46 -8.45
N PRO A 1103 22.91 10.22 -7.92
CA PRO A 1103 22.59 9.96 -6.52
C PRO A 1103 23.56 10.60 -5.51
N GLU A 1104 24.86 10.46 -5.73
CA GLU A 1104 25.90 11.02 -4.85
C GLU A 1104 25.88 12.56 -4.79
N TYR A 1105 25.55 13.23 -5.90
CA TYR A 1105 25.40 14.69 -5.96
C TYR A 1105 24.11 15.15 -5.28
N ARG A 1106 22.99 14.44 -5.50
CA ARG A 1106 21.73 14.65 -4.77
C ARG A 1106 21.96 14.60 -3.25
N GLN A 1107 22.83 13.71 -2.78
CA GLN A 1107 23.14 13.61 -1.34
C GLN A 1107 24.01 14.77 -0.82
N LEU A 1108 24.98 15.27 -1.59
CA LEU A 1108 25.72 16.49 -1.22
C LEU A 1108 24.81 17.73 -1.15
N LEU A 1109 23.81 17.82 -2.04
CA LEU A 1109 22.80 18.89 -1.99
C LEU A 1109 21.92 18.79 -0.72
N VAL A 1110 21.57 17.58 -0.27
CA VAL A 1110 20.90 17.36 1.04
C VAL A 1110 21.79 17.77 2.20
N GLU A 1111 23.08 17.42 2.19
CA GLU A 1111 24.06 17.87 3.20
C GLU A 1111 24.15 19.41 3.23
N ALA A 1112 24.19 20.06 2.06
CA ALA A 1112 24.23 21.53 1.94
C ALA A 1112 22.96 22.20 2.50
N ILE A 1113 21.78 21.66 2.17
CA ILE A 1113 20.51 22.14 2.73
C ILE A 1113 20.46 21.93 4.25
N LEU A 1114 20.96 20.80 4.76
CA LEU A 1114 21.02 20.55 6.20
C LEU A 1114 21.88 21.62 6.92
N VAL A 1115 23.03 21.99 6.36
CA VAL A 1115 23.85 23.11 6.87
C VAL A 1115 23.09 24.43 6.80
N LEU A 1116 22.44 24.76 5.67
CA LEU A 1116 21.61 25.96 5.53
C LEU A 1116 20.51 26.03 6.60
N THR A 1117 19.90 24.90 6.98
CA THR A 1117 18.85 24.91 8.01
C THR A 1117 19.34 25.28 9.40
N MET A 1118 20.65 25.29 9.67
CA MET A 1118 21.19 25.82 10.94
C MET A 1118 20.94 27.34 11.07
N LEU A 1119 20.79 28.07 9.95
CA LEU A 1119 20.39 29.48 9.94
C LEU A 1119 18.89 29.68 10.26
N ALA A 1120 18.09 28.62 10.21
CA ALA A 1120 16.68 28.68 10.56
C ALA A 1120 16.46 28.93 12.07
N ASP A 1121 17.43 28.60 12.91
CA ASP A 1121 17.36 28.80 14.37
C ASP A 1121 18.06 30.11 14.83
N VAL A 1122 18.68 30.89 13.94
CA VAL A 1122 19.28 32.21 14.23
C VAL A 1122 18.24 33.33 14.10
N GLU A 1123 18.26 34.36 14.95
CA GLU A 1123 17.29 35.48 14.98
C GLU A 1123 17.44 36.51 13.82
N ILE A 1124 17.53 36.02 12.58
CA ILE A 1124 17.58 36.84 11.35
C ILE A 1124 16.16 36.95 10.78
N HIS A 1125 15.71 38.19 10.52
CA HIS A 1125 14.37 38.49 10.02
C HIS A 1125 14.15 38.06 8.56
N SER A 1126 15.19 38.19 7.72
CA SER A 1126 15.23 37.67 6.36
C SER A 1126 16.69 37.53 5.92
N ILE A 1127 17.01 36.41 5.26
CA ILE A 1127 18.26 36.17 4.54
C ILE A 1127 18.22 36.85 3.16
N GLY A 1128 17.03 37.11 2.61
CA GLY A 1128 16.88 37.65 1.27
C GLY A 1128 17.22 36.64 0.16
N GLY A 1129 17.17 37.10 -1.10
CA GLY A 1129 17.56 36.34 -2.30
C GLY A 1129 16.79 35.03 -2.56
N ILE A 1130 17.15 34.37 -3.67
CA ILE A 1130 16.93 32.94 -3.89
C ILE A 1130 18.29 32.27 -3.65
N ILE A 1131 18.35 31.30 -2.75
CA ILE A 1131 19.60 30.64 -2.35
C ILE A 1131 19.85 29.48 -3.33
N ALA A 1132 20.91 29.57 -4.14
CA ALA A 1132 21.29 28.49 -5.05
C ALA A 1132 22.14 27.44 -4.33
N VAL A 1133 21.54 26.27 -4.07
CA VAL A 1133 22.18 25.19 -3.30
C VAL A 1133 23.35 24.60 -4.07
N GLU A 1134 23.23 24.47 -5.39
CA GLU A 1134 24.30 24.04 -6.30
C GLU A 1134 25.57 24.91 -6.14
N LYS A 1135 25.41 26.24 -6.02
CA LYS A 1135 26.55 27.17 -5.86
C LYS A 1135 27.29 26.94 -4.54
N ILE A 1136 26.57 26.64 -3.46
CA ILE A 1136 27.18 26.34 -2.16
C ILE A 1136 28.02 25.06 -2.24
N VAL A 1137 27.53 24.03 -2.93
CA VAL A 1137 28.29 22.79 -3.16
C VAL A 1137 29.54 23.04 -4.02
N HIS A 1138 29.43 23.86 -5.07
CA HIS A 1138 30.60 24.25 -5.87
C HIS A 1138 31.63 25.07 -5.09
N ILE A 1139 31.21 26.06 -4.28
CA ILE A 1139 32.12 26.84 -3.42
C ILE A 1139 32.81 25.91 -2.40
N ALA A 1140 32.07 24.98 -1.78
CA ALA A 1140 32.63 24.00 -0.87
C ALA A 1140 33.66 23.09 -1.57
N ASN A 1141 33.37 22.66 -2.81
CA ASN A 1141 34.28 21.88 -3.64
C ASN A 1141 35.56 22.64 -4.01
N ASP A 1142 35.45 23.91 -4.38
CA ASP A 1142 36.63 24.71 -4.74
C ASP A 1142 37.48 25.04 -3.50
N LEU A 1143 36.88 25.29 -2.34
CA LEU A 1143 37.58 25.39 -1.06
C LEU A 1143 38.30 24.08 -0.68
N PHE A 1144 37.66 22.93 -0.89
CA PHE A 1144 38.27 21.61 -0.70
C PHE A 1144 39.46 21.41 -1.64
N CYS A 1145 39.28 21.61 -2.94
CA CYS A 1145 40.34 21.48 -3.94
C CYS A 1145 41.53 22.41 -3.64
N GLN A 1146 41.30 23.65 -3.24
CA GLN A 1146 42.37 24.59 -2.84
C GLN A 1146 43.16 24.08 -1.63
N GLU A 1147 42.48 23.57 -0.60
CA GLU A 1147 43.16 23.04 0.60
C GLU A 1147 43.90 21.73 0.30
N GLN A 1148 43.36 20.83 -0.54
CA GLN A 1148 44.07 19.62 -0.97
C GLN A 1148 45.30 19.94 -1.84
N LYS A 1149 45.22 20.92 -2.75
CA LYS A 1149 46.40 21.38 -3.51
C LYS A 1149 47.47 21.99 -2.61
N ALA A 1150 47.07 22.76 -1.59
CA ALA A 1150 47.99 23.29 -0.59
C ALA A 1150 48.66 22.20 0.28
N LEU A 1151 48.04 21.01 0.38
CA LEU A 1151 48.59 19.83 1.04
C LEU A 1151 49.38 18.89 0.10
N GLY A 1152 49.48 19.23 -1.19
CA GLY A 1152 50.31 18.50 -2.16
C GLY A 1152 49.57 17.49 -3.04
N ALA A 1153 48.23 17.52 -3.11
CA ALA A 1153 47.48 16.71 -4.08
C ALA A 1153 47.69 17.22 -5.52
N ASP A 1154 47.87 16.29 -6.47
CA ASP A 1154 48.01 16.61 -7.89
C ASP A 1154 46.65 16.71 -8.60
N ASP A 1155 46.66 17.11 -9.87
CA ASP A 1155 45.44 17.26 -10.69
C ASP A 1155 44.77 15.92 -11.05
N ASN A 1156 45.49 14.79 -10.96
CA ASN A 1156 44.91 13.45 -11.17
C ASN A 1156 44.16 12.96 -9.93
N MET A 1157 44.67 13.24 -8.73
CA MET A 1157 43.98 12.99 -7.47
C MET A 1157 42.73 13.86 -7.31
N LEU A 1158 42.72 15.05 -7.93
CA LEU A 1158 41.59 15.99 -7.90
C LEU A 1158 40.71 15.91 -9.14
N GLU A 1159 40.58 14.72 -9.73
CA GLU A 1159 39.66 14.45 -10.84
C GLU A 1159 38.24 14.93 -10.49
N LYS A 1160 37.64 15.67 -11.43
CA LYS A 1160 36.28 16.18 -11.32
C LYS A 1160 35.34 15.31 -12.15
N ASP A 1161 34.21 14.92 -11.57
CA ASP A 1161 33.11 14.32 -12.32
C ASP A 1161 32.69 15.26 -13.47
N PRO A 1162 32.74 14.82 -14.74
CA PRO A 1162 32.44 15.69 -15.88
C PRO A 1162 30.95 16.04 -16.00
N ALA A 1163 30.05 15.36 -15.28
CA ALA A 1163 28.64 15.71 -15.23
C ALA A 1163 28.33 16.79 -14.19
N THR A 1164 28.99 16.77 -13.03
CA THR A 1164 28.68 17.68 -11.88
C THR A 1164 29.78 18.68 -11.55
N GLY A 1165 30.98 18.56 -12.10
CA GLY A 1165 32.13 19.42 -11.81
C GLY A 1165 32.70 19.28 -10.39
N ILE A 1166 32.22 18.32 -9.60
CA ILE A 1166 32.63 18.04 -8.23
C ILE A 1166 33.78 17.03 -8.21
N CYS A 1167 34.75 17.24 -7.31
CA CYS A 1167 35.90 16.36 -7.13
C CYS A 1167 35.48 14.99 -6.57
N THR A 1168 35.98 13.91 -7.17
CA THR A 1168 35.70 12.53 -6.74
C THR A 1168 36.10 12.27 -5.28
N LEU A 1169 37.21 12.86 -4.81
CA LEU A 1169 37.63 12.79 -3.41
C LEU A 1169 36.68 13.52 -2.44
N LEU A 1170 35.93 14.53 -2.90
CA LEU A 1170 34.91 15.17 -2.05
C LEU A 1170 33.72 14.24 -1.86
N TYR A 1171 33.30 13.51 -2.91
CA TYR A 1171 32.28 12.47 -2.80
C TYR A 1171 32.67 11.34 -1.83
N ASP A 1172 33.97 11.03 -1.71
CA ASP A 1172 34.49 10.04 -0.76
C ASP A 1172 34.95 10.62 0.60
N SER A 1173 34.79 11.93 0.83
CA SER A 1173 35.16 12.56 2.10
C SER A 1173 34.08 12.35 3.17
N ALA A 1174 34.47 11.97 4.38
CA ALA A 1174 33.54 11.78 5.50
C ALA A 1174 32.71 13.05 5.79
N PRO A 1175 31.45 12.95 6.24
CA PRO A 1175 30.65 14.13 6.60
C PRO A 1175 31.30 14.99 7.70
N SER A 1176 31.89 14.35 8.71
CA SER A 1176 32.50 15.00 9.87
C SER A 1176 34.02 14.90 9.87
N GLY A 1177 34.71 15.99 10.21
CA GLY A 1177 36.16 16.02 10.42
C GLY A 1177 36.78 17.31 9.89
N ARG A 1178 38.10 17.50 10.08
CA ARG A 1178 38.82 18.67 9.56
C ARG A 1178 38.63 18.83 8.05
N PHE A 1179 38.78 17.72 7.32
CA PHE A 1179 38.59 17.65 5.87
C PHE A 1179 37.22 17.09 5.49
N GLY A 1180 36.23 17.14 6.39
CA GLY A 1180 34.91 16.58 6.15
C GLY A 1180 33.98 17.51 5.36
N THR A 1181 33.05 16.96 4.60
CA THR A 1181 32.18 17.74 3.69
C THR A 1181 31.36 18.82 4.43
N MET A 1182 30.83 18.52 5.62
CA MET A 1182 30.07 19.49 6.43
C MET A 1182 30.91 20.71 6.82
N THR A 1183 32.24 20.56 6.97
CA THR A 1183 33.14 21.68 7.29
C THR A 1183 33.27 22.63 6.11
N TYR A 1184 33.42 22.11 4.89
CA TYR A 1184 33.48 22.91 3.67
C TYR A 1184 32.13 23.52 3.31
N LEU A 1185 31.04 22.76 3.47
CA LEU A 1185 29.67 23.26 3.28
C LEU A 1185 29.35 24.37 4.29
N SER A 1186 29.77 24.26 5.55
CA SER A 1186 29.57 25.33 6.56
C SER A 1186 30.34 26.61 6.19
N ARG A 1187 31.58 26.49 5.72
CA ARG A 1187 32.37 27.62 5.22
C ARG A 1187 31.72 28.26 3.98
N ALA A 1188 31.28 27.43 3.03
CA ALA A 1188 30.61 27.89 1.82
C ALA A 1188 29.27 28.58 2.11
N VAL A 1189 28.46 28.05 3.02
CA VAL A 1189 27.21 28.70 3.48
C VAL A 1189 27.50 30.05 4.13
N ALA A 1190 28.51 30.14 5.00
CA ALA A 1190 28.88 31.41 5.64
C ALA A 1190 29.28 32.47 4.60
N THR A 1191 30.22 32.13 3.70
CA THR A 1191 30.66 33.04 2.62
C THR A 1191 29.53 33.41 1.67
N TYR A 1192 28.66 32.47 1.31
CA TYR A 1192 27.56 32.72 0.37
C TYR A 1192 26.43 33.56 0.98
N VAL A 1193 26.14 33.39 2.27
CA VAL A 1193 25.09 34.16 2.97
C VAL A 1193 25.55 35.58 3.32
N GLU A 1194 26.86 35.79 3.52
CA GLU A 1194 27.45 37.13 3.68
C GLU A 1194 27.11 38.06 2.50
N GLU A 1195 27.00 37.53 1.26
CA GLU A 1195 26.60 38.30 0.07
C GLU A 1195 25.15 38.83 0.11
N PHE A 1196 24.27 38.24 0.93
CA PHE A 1196 22.85 38.63 1.02
C PHE A 1196 22.50 39.45 2.26
N LEU A 1197 23.39 39.51 3.25
CA LEU A 1197 23.17 40.31 4.47
C LEU A 1197 23.29 41.81 4.14
N PRO A 1198 22.41 42.67 4.68
CA PRO A 1198 22.48 44.11 4.43
C PRO A 1198 23.78 44.70 5.00
N SER A 1199 24.46 45.52 4.21
CA SER A 1199 25.80 46.10 4.48
C SER A 1199 25.89 47.03 5.70
N SER A 1200 24.80 47.15 6.47
CA SER A 1200 24.67 47.91 7.71
C SER A 1200 24.63 47.03 8.97
N GLY A 1201 24.72 45.70 8.84
CA GLY A 1201 24.97 44.78 9.96
C GLY A 1201 26.41 44.92 10.47
N CYS A 1202 26.58 45.04 11.79
CA CYS A 1202 27.89 45.27 12.41
C CYS A 1202 28.77 44.01 12.35
N THR A 1203 30.07 44.17 12.08
CA THR A 1203 31.09 43.11 11.91
C THR A 1203 31.52 42.42 13.23
N MET A 1204 30.56 42.13 14.12
CA MET A 1204 30.75 41.40 15.38
C MET A 1204 29.59 40.44 15.69
N GLN A 1205 29.24 39.60 14.71
CA GLN A 1205 28.58 38.30 14.88
C GLN A 1205 29.33 37.26 14.03
#